data_AF-K3W0L1-F1
#
_entry.id   AF-K3W0L1-F1
#
_cell.length_a   1.000
_cell.length_b   1.000
_cell.length_c   1.000
_cell.angle_alpha   90.00
_cell.angle_beta   90.00
_cell.angle_gamma   90.00
#
_symmetry.space_group_name_H-M   'P 1'
#
loop_
_entity.id
_entity.type
_entity.pdbx_description
1 polymer ?
#
loop_
_entity_poly.entity_id
_entity_poly.type
_entity_poly.pdbx_seq_one_letter_code
_entity_poly.pdbx_strand_id
1 'polypeptide(L)'
;MNGCWTRVLSAVFATLFLAAVTLKTPYPGNDPYRCRAVQNTGRWIDPVRDEQGNRDPFRQWQPDGCILSQYGSGDIRRCMEGRKIFLSGDSTSQNVARAMGNMLDSKQFKKIDSRKGVPRIQLYNTTYHGQKIQRLANNIDKYTEERHNIPSIKDQQGPALIYISAGAWFTHPHVLKSCNETNVTDPWDKRYGLFRNHVVSLNRFIGDNIPDHDPFRAPMDPYDGIGNLILYAPPAGPRYLGDDPAQQVDRDRRANEVFEMQQWLQEHEGNLSIPLVWSIPGVVAGQDKIWRDPLRSGFHVKFHVAELRANILFNMRCNAKLDRMMPYPYSRTCCTDYGIKPSTQTTLVGLGLMYLTICVFCELFHIFTNRPQDYSHRSLFNMRTGCLVLTLLMCYYADRTQMMAKGSKLWQLGDFVALCLPCIAICLSTIRRSDPPWNLSFTQSNTDQPFLSPDQIDEWKGWMQVFILIYHWAGAQGGLIHVLVRLCMGAYVFQTGYVHTLDFMNEKDFSFNHAASTLLRLNILPCLLAYFMDTEYMAYHFSPLLSFWFLVVYATMAIDSGHNNELQFLLVKICVSCMIISIVFLATPFTSWTFYIFQGIFKIQWSAEEWQRSVTLDLFIAYVGMLAAVIGREMKKGEVSVRLGLRVCLVFGGLFSILHYLSFTSNITESSYMKWHPYVSVIPILGFVMLRNIPWSARN
;
A
#
# COMPACT_ATOMS: atom_id res chain seq x y z
N MET A 1 27.43 21.63 -4.33
CA MET A 1 26.30 22.45 -3.84
C MET A 1 26.80 23.29 -2.68
N ASN A 2 26.72 24.62 -2.76
CA ASN A 2 27.17 25.51 -1.68
C ASN A 2 26.33 25.27 -0.42
N GLY A 3 26.97 25.14 0.75
CA GLY A 3 26.30 24.81 2.02
C GLY A 3 25.17 25.77 2.43
N CYS A 4 25.18 27.00 1.92
CA CYS A 4 24.08 27.96 2.10
C CYS A 4 22.77 27.50 1.42
N TRP A 5 22.85 27.00 0.17
CA TRP A 5 21.68 26.55 -0.58
C TRP A 5 20.98 25.37 0.09
N THR A 6 21.74 24.42 0.65
CA THR A 6 21.17 23.28 1.38
C THR A 6 20.42 23.71 2.65
N ARG A 7 20.92 24.72 3.36
CA ARG A 7 20.28 25.26 4.56
C ARG A 7 18.96 25.93 4.21
N VAL A 8 18.99 26.83 3.22
CA VAL A 8 17.80 27.54 2.73
C VAL A 8 16.75 26.54 2.25
N LEU A 9 17.13 25.56 1.43
CA LEU A 9 16.21 24.55 0.91
C LEU A 9 15.51 23.78 2.04
N SER A 10 16.28 23.32 3.04
CA SER A 10 15.73 22.58 4.17
C SER A 10 14.72 23.40 4.97
N ALA A 11 15.06 24.65 5.31
CA ALA A 11 14.19 25.56 6.06
C ALA A 11 12.92 25.93 5.28
N VAL A 12 13.04 26.21 3.97
CA VAL A 12 11.89 26.51 3.11
C VAL A 12 10.95 25.32 3.04
N PHE A 13 11.45 24.11 2.80
CA PHE A 13 10.61 22.92 2.71
C PHE A 13 9.87 22.62 4.02
N ALA A 14 10.56 22.74 5.16
CA ALA A 14 9.94 22.59 6.47
C ALA A 14 8.88 23.67 6.74
N THR A 15 9.13 24.92 6.33
CA THR A 15 8.19 26.03 6.49
C THR A 15 6.93 25.81 5.65
N LEU A 16 7.08 25.38 4.40
CA LEU A 16 5.97 25.03 3.51
C LEU A 16 5.14 23.87 4.07
N PHE A 17 5.80 22.86 4.62
CA PHE A 17 5.12 21.75 5.28
C PHE A 17 4.32 22.21 6.50
N LEU A 18 4.93 22.98 7.41
CA LEU A 18 4.25 23.52 8.59
C LEU A 18 3.06 24.40 8.20
N ALA A 19 3.22 25.27 7.19
CA ALA A 19 2.14 26.10 6.66
C ALA A 19 0.99 25.24 6.08
N ALA A 20 1.32 24.17 5.36
CA ALA A 20 0.30 23.26 4.82
C ALA A 20 -0.48 22.54 5.94
N VAL A 21 0.21 22.11 6.99
CA VAL A 21 -0.41 21.49 8.16
C VAL A 21 -1.31 22.47 8.92
N THR A 22 -0.82 23.69 9.19
CA THR A 22 -1.59 24.70 9.94
C THR A 22 -2.80 25.22 9.17
N LEU A 23 -2.73 25.29 7.84
CA LEU A 23 -3.87 25.67 7.00
C LEU A 23 -4.91 24.54 6.84
N LYS A 24 -4.47 23.29 6.59
CA LYS A 24 -5.39 22.19 6.28
C LYS A 24 -6.05 21.56 7.51
N THR A 25 -5.41 21.60 8.67
CA THR A 25 -5.96 20.97 9.89
C THR A 25 -7.29 21.60 10.34
N PRO A 26 -7.42 22.95 10.44
CA PRO A 26 -8.69 23.59 10.81
C PRO A 26 -9.69 23.71 9.63
N TYR A 27 -9.22 23.72 8.38
CA TYR A 27 -10.07 23.90 7.19
C TYR A 27 -9.95 22.71 6.23
N PRO A 28 -10.54 21.54 6.55
CA PRO A 28 -10.35 20.32 5.76
C PRO A 28 -11.12 20.31 4.41
N GLY A 29 -11.83 21.40 4.08
CA GLY A 29 -12.59 21.56 2.84
C GLY A 29 -13.98 20.91 2.89
N ASN A 30 -14.55 20.66 1.71
CA ASN A 30 -15.91 20.12 1.53
C ASN A 30 -15.98 18.58 1.59
N ASP A 31 -14.84 17.89 1.62
CA ASP A 31 -14.76 16.43 1.68
C ASP A 31 -13.61 15.98 2.61
N PRO A 32 -13.71 16.28 3.92
CA PRO A 32 -12.66 16.00 4.91
C PRO A 32 -12.24 14.52 4.97
N TYR A 33 -13.15 13.62 4.61
CA TYR A 33 -12.96 12.16 4.74
C TYR A 33 -12.86 11.42 3.41
N ARG A 34 -12.87 12.13 2.27
CA ARG A 34 -12.89 11.52 0.92
C ARG A 34 -14.12 10.64 0.66
N CYS A 35 -15.27 10.94 1.28
CA CYS A 35 -16.52 10.25 1.01
C CYS A 35 -17.13 10.72 -0.32
N ARG A 36 -17.08 12.03 -0.59
CA ARG A 36 -17.61 12.58 -1.85
C ARG A 36 -16.77 12.13 -3.05
N ALA A 37 -15.48 11.90 -2.87
CA ALA A 37 -14.64 11.25 -3.89
C ALA A 37 -15.19 9.86 -4.29
N VAL A 38 -15.57 9.02 -3.33
CA VAL A 38 -16.21 7.70 -3.62
C VAL A 38 -17.59 7.88 -4.24
N GLN A 39 -18.34 8.87 -3.77
CA GLN A 39 -19.68 9.15 -4.24
C GLN A 39 -19.67 9.60 -5.71
N ASN A 40 -18.76 10.51 -6.07
CA ASN A 40 -18.86 11.30 -7.29
C ASN A 40 -17.85 10.95 -8.37
N THR A 41 -16.70 10.39 -8.00
CA THR A 41 -15.59 10.18 -8.95
C THR A 41 -15.17 8.72 -9.04
N GLY A 42 -14.27 8.48 -9.99
CA GLY A 42 -13.53 7.25 -10.11
C GLY A 42 -13.26 6.87 -11.56
N ARG A 43 -12.26 6.00 -11.72
CA ARG A 43 -11.86 5.49 -13.01
C ARG A 43 -11.33 4.07 -12.91
N TRP A 44 -11.46 3.34 -14.00
CA TRP A 44 -10.76 2.07 -14.20
C TRP A 44 -9.27 2.37 -14.43
N ILE A 45 -8.43 1.82 -13.55
CA ILE A 45 -6.97 1.95 -13.70
C ILE A 45 -6.35 0.75 -14.42
N ASP A 46 -7.10 -0.34 -14.58
CA ASP A 46 -6.72 -1.48 -15.41
C ASP A 46 -6.21 -1.03 -16.79
N PRO A 47 -5.15 -1.65 -17.33
CA PRO A 47 -4.62 -1.27 -18.64
C PRO A 47 -5.67 -1.50 -19.73
N VAL A 48 -5.67 -0.62 -20.73
CA VAL A 48 -6.51 -0.79 -21.94
C VAL A 48 -6.02 -2.03 -22.70
N ARG A 49 -6.95 -2.89 -23.10
CA ARG A 49 -6.63 -4.17 -23.76
C ARG A 49 -7.19 -4.34 -25.16
N ASP A 50 -8.04 -3.43 -25.62
CA ASP A 50 -8.56 -3.45 -26.98
C ASP A 50 -8.57 -2.07 -27.62
N GLU A 51 -8.70 -2.05 -28.94
CA GLU A 51 -8.73 -0.85 -29.79
C GLU A 51 -9.93 0.05 -29.46
N GLN A 52 -10.99 -0.52 -28.89
CA GLN A 52 -12.20 0.19 -28.46
C GLN A 52 -12.03 0.85 -27.07
N GLY A 53 -10.87 0.73 -26.43
CA GLY A 53 -10.58 1.39 -25.16
C GLY A 53 -11.10 0.66 -23.92
N ASN A 54 -11.58 -0.58 -24.04
CA ASN A 54 -12.08 -1.35 -22.91
C ASN A 54 -10.95 -1.92 -22.05
N ARG A 55 -11.25 -2.04 -20.76
CA ARG A 55 -10.31 -2.46 -19.70
C ARG A 55 -10.68 -3.79 -19.04
N ASP A 56 -11.31 -4.69 -19.80
CA ASP A 56 -11.72 -6.03 -19.33
C ASP A 56 -10.50 -6.82 -18.80
N PRO A 57 -10.57 -7.51 -17.64
CA PRO A 57 -11.77 -7.90 -16.90
C PRO A 57 -12.16 -7.00 -15.73
N PHE A 58 -11.85 -5.69 -15.77
CA PHE A 58 -12.38 -4.69 -14.82
C PHE A 58 -12.13 -5.03 -13.34
N ARG A 59 -10.86 -5.08 -12.96
CA ARG A 59 -10.47 -5.54 -11.61
C ARG A 59 -10.41 -4.41 -10.60
N GLN A 60 -10.02 -3.21 -11.03
CA GLN A 60 -9.63 -2.15 -10.12
C GLN A 60 -10.21 -0.80 -10.51
N TRP A 61 -11.20 -0.39 -9.72
CA TRP A 61 -11.81 0.94 -9.75
C TRP A 61 -11.21 1.82 -8.66
N GLN A 62 -10.81 3.03 -9.03
CA GLN A 62 -10.05 3.95 -8.19
C GLN A 62 -10.77 5.31 -8.16
N PRO A 63 -11.41 5.68 -7.03
CA PRO A 63 -11.85 7.04 -6.76
C PRO A 63 -10.68 8.02 -6.70
N ASP A 64 -10.95 9.31 -6.83
CA ASP A 64 -9.89 10.31 -6.82
C ASP A 64 -9.35 10.55 -5.40
N GLY A 65 -8.07 10.29 -5.21
CA GLY A 65 -7.33 10.62 -3.99
C GLY A 65 -7.62 9.74 -2.77
N CYS A 66 -8.31 8.60 -2.92
CA CYS A 66 -8.47 7.60 -1.87
C CYS A 66 -8.58 6.18 -2.44
N ILE A 67 -8.24 5.16 -1.66
CA ILE A 67 -8.17 3.75 -2.07
C ILE A 67 -9.39 3.00 -1.49
N LEU A 68 -10.10 2.28 -2.37
CA LEU A 68 -11.17 1.36 -1.97
C LEU A 68 -10.59 0.06 -1.43
N SER A 69 -11.19 -0.43 -0.35
CA SER A 69 -10.93 -1.76 0.18
C SER A 69 -11.87 -2.79 -0.45
N GLN A 70 -11.40 -4.02 -0.61
CA GLN A 70 -12.24 -5.14 -1.06
C GLN A 70 -12.86 -5.82 0.16
N TYR A 71 -14.19 -5.77 0.26
CA TYR A 71 -14.90 -6.31 1.41
C TYR A 71 -15.15 -7.81 1.29
N GLY A 72 -14.75 -8.56 2.31
CA GLY A 72 -15.16 -9.94 2.51
C GLY A 72 -16.38 -10.07 3.44
N SER A 73 -16.93 -11.28 3.53
CA SER A 73 -18.04 -11.61 4.46
C SER A 73 -17.77 -11.19 5.90
N GLY A 74 -16.55 -11.45 6.40
CA GLY A 74 -16.15 -11.09 7.76
C GLY A 74 -16.20 -9.59 8.03
N ASP A 75 -15.71 -8.77 7.09
CA ASP A 75 -15.68 -7.31 7.23
C ASP A 75 -17.09 -6.71 7.20
N ILE A 76 -17.94 -7.19 6.28
CA ILE A 76 -19.33 -6.74 6.19
C ILE A 76 -20.07 -7.08 7.49
N ARG A 77 -19.90 -8.29 8.02
CA ARG A 77 -20.57 -8.73 9.26
C ARG A 77 -20.11 -7.92 10.48
N ARG A 78 -18.81 -7.64 10.60
CA ARG A 78 -18.25 -6.83 11.69
C ARG A 78 -18.71 -5.38 11.62
N CYS A 79 -18.78 -4.79 10.42
CA CYS A 79 -19.29 -3.43 10.25
C CYS A 79 -20.79 -3.33 10.58
N MET A 80 -21.58 -4.23 10.02
CA MET A 80 -23.04 -4.13 10.04
C MET A 80 -23.64 -4.63 11.36
N GLU A 81 -22.96 -5.51 12.09
CA GLU A 81 -23.38 -6.05 13.40
C GLU A 81 -24.79 -6.66 13.37
N GLY A 82 -25.17 -7.24 12.23
CA GLY A 82 -26.50 -7.83 12.04
C GLY A 82 -27.62 -6.83 11.73
N ARG A 83 -27.36 -5.51 11.73
CA ARG A 83 -28.33 -4.49 11.30
C ARG A 83 -28.70 -4.66 9.84
N LYS A 84 -29.94 -4.32 9.48
CA LYS A 84 -30.52 -4.67 8.17
C LYS A 84 -29.88 -3.86 7.03
N ILE A 85 -29.79 -4.47 5.85
CA ILE A 85 -29.52 -3.78 4.57
C ILE A 85 -30.82 -3.73 3.78
N PHE A 86 -31.29 -2.52 3.47
CA PHE A 86 -32.48 -2.31 2.66
C PHE A 86 -32.11 -1.93 1.25
N LEU A 87 -32.72 -2.61 0.27
CA LEU A 87 -32.62 -2.23 -1.14
C LEU A 87 -34.02 -1.95 -1.69
N SER A 88 -34.15 -0.89 -2.47
CA SER A 88 -35.38 -0.52 -3.16
C SER A 88 -35.10 -0.19 -4.61
N GLY A 89 -36.02 -0.58 -5.49
CA GLY A 89 -36.00 -0.17 -6.89
C GLY A 89 -35.94 -1.31 -7.89
N ASP A 90 -35.35 -1.02 -9.04
CA ASP A 90 -35.45 -1.77 -10.29
C ASP A 90 -34.54 -3.01 -10.39
N SER A 91 -34.44 -3.60 -11.58
CA SER A 91 -33.62 -4.80 -11.79
C SER A 91 -32.11 -4.56 -11.59
N THR A 92 -31.64 -3.32 -11.63
CA THR A 92 -30.25 -2.95 -11.30
C THR A 92 -30.00 -3.07 -9.80
N SER A 93 -30.95 -2.62 -8.96
CA SER A 93 -30.91 -2.82 -7.50
C SER A 93 -30.93 -4.30 -7.12
N GLN A 94 -31.67 -5.11 -7.88
CA GLN A 94 -31.68 -6.58 -7.73
C GLN A 94 -30.31 -7.19 -7.99
N ASN A 95 -29.57 -6.69 -9.00
CA ASN A 95 -28.22 -7.16 -9.27
C ASN A 95 -27.26 -6.85 -8.12
N VAL A 96 -27.36 -5.65 -7.54
CA VAL A 96 -26.54 -5.25 -6.38
C VAL A 96 -26.89 -6.10 -5.14
N ALA A 97 -28.18 -6.37 -4.88
CA ALA A 97 -28.61 -7.24 -3.79
C ALA A 97 -28.04 -8.66 -3.92
N ARG A 98 -28.05 -9.21 -5.14
CA ARG A 98 -27.46 -10.54 -5.43
C ARG A 98 -25.96 -10.54 -5.20
N ALA A 99 -25.27 -9.49 -5.61
CA ALA A 99 -23.85 -9.33 -5.37
C ALA A 99 -23.53 -9.27 -3.86
N MET A 100 -24.28 -8.48 -3.08
CA MET A 100 -24.15 -8.45 -1.61
C MET A 100 -24.37 -9.83 -0.97
N GLY A 101 -25.36 -10.58 -1.43
CA GLY A 101 -25.60 -11.96 -0.97
C GLY A 101 -24.42 -12.89 -1.24
N ASN A 102 -23.82 -12.81 -2.44
CA ASN A 102 -22.63 -13.60 -2.79
C ASN A 102 -21.39 -13.21 -1.97
N MET A 103 -21.21 -11.91 -1.68
CA MET A 103 -20.12 -11.41 -0.83
C MET A 103 -20.25 -11.88 0.63
N LEU A 104 -21.48 -12.02 1.14
CA LEU A 104 -21.77 -12.48 2.51
C LEU A 104 -21.65 -14.00 2.67
N ASP A 105 -22.24 -14.79 1.76
CA ASP A 105 -22.05 -16.24 1.72
C ASP A 105 -22.30 -16.77 0.30
N SER A 106 -21.21 -16.93 -0.45
CA SER A 106 -21.26 -17.42 -1.82
C SER A 106 -21.84 -18.84 -1.95
N LYS A 107 -21.67 -19.71 -0.94
CA LYS A 107 -22.17 -21.09 -0.97
C LYS A 107 -23.68 -21.10 -0.78
N GLN A 108 -24.17 -20.41 0.25
CA GLN A 108 -25.59 -20.27 0.53
C GLN A 108 -26.30 -19.52 -0.61
N PHE A 109 -25.71 -18.42 -1.10
CA PHE A 109 -26.25 -17.65 -2.22
C PHE A 109 -26.44 -18.52 -3.47
N LYS A 110 -25.41 -19.24 -3.91
CA LYS A 110 -25.50 -20.12 -5.10
C LYS A 110 -26.55 -21.22 -4.93
N LYS A 111 -26.73 -21.76 -3.72
CA LYS A 111 -27.77 -22.76 -3.42
C LYS A 111 -29.18 -22.17 -3.53
N ILE A 112 -29.37 -20.90 -3.17
CA ILE A 112 -30.67 -20.22 -3.28
C ILE A 112 -30.93 -19.80 -4.72
N ASP A 113 -29.94 -19.20 -5.39
CA ASP A 113 -30.04 -18.69 -6.78
C ASP A 113 -30.29 -19.81 -7.80
N SER A 114 -29.81 -21.03 -7.52
CA SER A 114 -30.02 -22.22 -8.38
C SER A 114 -31.38 -22.91 -8.22
N ARG A 115 -32.17 -22.56 -7.20
CA ARG A 115 -33.50 -23.16 -7.01
C ARG A 115 -34.49 -22.67 -8.07
N LYS A 116 -34.89 -23.57 -8.97
CA LYS A 116 -35.97 -23.33 -9.94
C LYS A 116 -37.28 -23.00 -9.20
N GLY A 117 -37.99 -21.97 -9.66
CA GLY A 117 -39.31 -21.59 -9.13
C GLY A 117 -39.32 -20.62 -7.94
N VAL A 118 -38.15 -20.19 -7.43
CA VAL A 118 -38.07 -19.16 -6.39
C VAL A 118 -38.33 -17.78 -7.00
N PRO A 119 -39.34 -17.02 -6.55
CA PRO A 119 -39.53 -15.64 -6.99
C PRO A 119 -38.27 -14.83 -6.69
N ARG A 120 -37.78 -14.02 -7.64
CA ARG A 120 -36.61 -13.13 -7.44
C ARG A 120 -36.75 -12.21 -6.21
N ILE A 121 -37.99 -11.99 -5.77
CA ILE A 121 -38.36 -11.24 -4.56
C ILE A 121 -37.91 -11.95 -3.26
N GLN A 122 -37.81 -13.27 -3.21
CA GLN A 122 -37.37 -14.00 -2.01
C GLN A 122 -35.87 -13.82 -1.69
N LEU A 123 -35.02 -13.54 -2.70
CA LEU A 123 -33.60 -13.22 -2.44
C LEU A 123 -33.44 -11.95 -1.63
N TYR A 124 -34.41 -11.03 -1.73
CA TYR A 124 -34.40 -9.84 -0.91
C TYR A 124 -34.64 -10.14 0.55
N ASN A 125 -35.33 -11.20 0.96
CA ASN A 125 -35.65 -11.46 2.37
C ASN A 125 -34.84 -12.64 2.92
N THR A 126 -33.51 -12.60 2.73
CA THR A 126 -32.61 -13.66 3.15
C THR A 126 -31.61 -13.16 4.20
N THR A 127 -31.33 -14.03 5.19
CA THR A 127 -30.31 -13.81 6.21
C THR A 127 -29.09 -14.67 5.89
N TYR A 128 -27.92 -14.03 5.83
CA TYR A 128 -26.62 -14.66 5.59
C TYR A 128 -25.74 -14.46 6.84
N HIS A 129 -25.43 -15.53 7.58
CA HIS A 129 -24.63 -15.45 8.81
C HIS A 129 -25.06 -14.34 9.81
N GLY A 130 -26.37 -14.18 10.02
CA GLY A 130 -26.94 -13.13 10.88
C GLY A 130 -27.12 -11.76 10.23
N GLN A 131 -26.56 -11.54 9.03
CA GLN A 131 -26.75 -10.32 8.25
C GLN A 131 -27.99 -10.42 7.36
N LYS A 132 -28.99 -9.57 7.60
CA LYS A 132 -30.26 -9.61 6.87
C LYS A 132 -30.31 -8.57 5.75
N ILE A 133 -30.48 -9.04 4.52
CA ILE A 133 -30.87 -8.20 3.38
C ILE A 133 -32.40 -8.21 3.34
N GLN A 134 -33.03 -7.07 3.06
CA GLN A 134 -34.49 -6.91 2.88
C GLN A 134 -34.77 -5.97 1.71
N ARG A 135 -35.91 -6.19 1.04
CA ARG A 135 -36.48 -5.15 0.18
C ARG A 135 -37.06 -4.08 1.10
N LEU A 136 -36.83 -2.81 0.78
CA LEU A 136 -37.43 -1.71 1.53
C LEU A 136 -38.96 -1.88 1.53
N ALA A 137 -39.52 -2.10 2.72
CA ALA A 137 -40.95 -2.07 3.01
C ALA A 137 -41.23 -0.84 3.90
N ASN A 138 -42.49 -0.58 4.24
CA ASN A 138 -43.01 0.60 4.98
C ASN A 138 -42.33 0.93 6.35
N ASN A 139 -41.21 0.31 6.73
CA ASN A 139 -40.47 0.53 7.98
C ASN A 139 -39.30 1.51 7.82
N ILE A 140 -39.45 2.56 7.01
CA ILE A 140 -38.44 3.63 6.92
C ILE A 140 -38.46 4.53 8.18
N ASP A 141 -39.55 4.51 8.92
CA ASP A 141 -39.79 5.32 10.13
C ASP A 141 -38.72 5.08 11.22
N LYS A 142 -38.27 3.83 11.40
CA LYS A 142 -37.19 3.51 12.34
C LYS A 142 -35.85 4.11 11.94
N TYR A 143 -35.57 4.22 10.64
CA TYR A 143 -34.34 4.85 10.17
C TYR A 143 -34.36 6.36 10.49
N THR A 144 -35.50 7.01 10.27
CA THR A 144 -35.67 8.44 10.54
C THR A 144 -35.66 8.75 12.03
N GLU A 145 -36.30 7.93 12.87
CA GLU A 145 -36.27 8.07 14.34
C GLU A 145 -34.83 8.01 14.87
N GLU A 146 -34.05 7.00 14.46
CA GLU A 146 -32.66 6.82 14.89
C GLU A 146 -31.71 7.87 14.33
N ARG A 147 -32.09 8.57 13.26
CA ARG A 147 -31.31 9.69 12.71
C ARG A 147 -31.53 10.99 13.50
N HIS A 148 -32.71 11.20 14.06
CA HIS A 148 -32.98 12.35 14.94
C HIS A 148 -32.38 12.14 16.33
N ASN A 149 -32.64 10.97 16.91
CA ASN A 149 -32.17 10.60 18.24
C ASN A 149 -31.34 9.34 18.13
N ILE A 150 -30.02 9.50 17.93
CA ILE A 150 -29.09 8.39 17.73
C ILE A 150 -29.07 7.55 19.02
N PRO A 151 -29.69 6.35 19.02
CA PRO A 151 -29.64 5.50 20.19
C PRO A 151 -28.27 4.83 20.28
N SER A 152 -28.01 4.20 21.42
CA SER A 152 -26.82 3.35 21.54
C SER A 152 -26.85 2.29 20.43
N ILE A 153 -25.69 1.93 19.92
CA ILE A 153 -25.59 1.10 18.71
C ILE A 153 -26.17 -0.29 18.94
N LYS A 154 -26.16 -0.77 20.19
CA LYS A 154 -26.80 -2.04 20.59
C LYS A 154 -28.33 -1.96 20.53
N ASP A 155 -28.89 -0.76 20.63
CA ASP A 155 -30.33 -0.50 20.64
C ASP A 155 -30.86 -0.07 19.25
N GLN A 156 -29.97 0.15 18.28
CA GLN A 156 -30.34 0.47 16.90
C GLN A 156 -30.99 -0.74 16.21
N GLN A 157 -32.25 -0.57 15.81
CA GLN A 157 -33.06 -1.54 15.07
C GLN A 157 -33.28 -1.17 13.61
N GLY A 158 -32.94 0.07 13.24
CA GLY A 158 -32.98 0.62 11.90
C GLY A 158 -31.99 -0.06 10.94
N PRO A 159 -32.19 0.13 9.63
CA PRO A 159 -31.25 -0.34 8.62
C PRO A 159 -29.94 0.46 8.68
N ALA A 160 -28.81 -0.24 8.66
CA ALA A 160 -27.49 0.39 8.62
C ALA A 160 -27.17 0.96 7.22
N LEU A 161 -27.79 0.42 6.17
CA LEU A 161 -27.63 0.86 4.79
C LEU A 161 -28.96 0.75 4.04
N ILE A 162 -29.38 1.84 3.40
CA ILE A 162 -30.52 1.89 2.47
C ILE A 162 -29.98 2.26 1.08
N TYR A 163 -30.21 1.42 0.09
CA TYR A 163 -29.82 1.64 -1.31
C TYR A 163 -31.04 1.70 -2.21
N ILE A 164 -31.18 2.80 -2.96
CA ILE A 164 -32.32 3.05 -3.85
C ILE A 164 -31.81 3.22 -5.28
N SER A 165 -32.38 2.48 -6.23
CA SER A 165 -32.09 2.62 -7.67
C SER A 165 -33.34 2.32 -8.49
N ALA A 166 -34.01 3.33 -9.02
CA ALA A 166 -35.32 3.18 -9.66
C ALA A 166 -35.39 3.69 -11.11
N GLY A 167 -34.32 4.28 -11.65
CA GLY A 167 -34.39 4.98 -12.93
C GLY A 167 -34.68 4.07 -14.14
N ALA A 168 -34.28 2.78 -14.13
CA ALA A 168 -34.59 1.88 -15.24
C ALA A 168 -36.07 1.53 -15.33
N TRP A 169 -36.86 1.65 -14.25
CA TRP A 169 -38.32 1.48 -14.34
C TRP A 169 -38.97 2.56 -15.20
N PHE A 170 -38.57 3.81 -15.03
CA PHE A 170 -39.19 4.94 -15.72
C PHE A 170 -38.86 4.98 -17.22
N THR A 171 -37.85 4.24 -17.68
CA THR A 171 -37.54 4.07 -19.12
C THR A 171 -38.36 2.97 -19.80
N HIS A 172 -39.13 2.17 -19.05
CA HIS A 172 -39.98 1.16 -19.66
C HIS A 172 -41.14 1.81 -20.45
N PRO A 173 -41.56 1.21 -21.58
CA PRO A 173 -42.61 1.78 -22.42
C PRO A 173 -44.00 1.74 -21.79
N HIS A 174 -44.23 0.91 -20.77
CA HIS A 174 -45.53 0.71 -20.12
C HIS A 174 -45.38 0.82 -18.60
N VAL A 175 -45.30 2.05 -18.09
CA VAL A 175 -45.17 2.35 -16.66
C VAL A 175 -46.53 2.72 -16.06
N LEU A 176 -47.39 3.37 -16.85
CA LEU A 176 -48.70 3.86 -16.44
C LEU A 176 -49.82 2.88 -16.80
N LYS A 177 -49.70 2.20 -17.94
CA LYS A 177 -50.71 1.27 -18.44
C LYS A 177 -50.33 -0.18 -18.17
N SER A 178 -51.30 -0.99 -17.75
CA SER A 178 -51.15 -2.44 -17.60
C SER A 178 -50.68 -3.07 -18.92
N CYS A 179 -49.83 -4.09 -18.85
CA CYS A 179 -49.28 -4.82 -20.01
C CYS A 179 -50.34 -5.37 -20.99
N ASN A 180 -51.62 -5.30 -20.66
CA ASN A 180 -52.74 -5.79 -21.46
C ASN A 180 -53.30 -4.76 -22.47
N GLU A 181 -52.93 -3.47 -22.43
CA GLU A 181 -53.32 -2.48 -23.45
C GLU A 181 -52.18 -2.32 -24.49
N THR A 182 -52.17 -3.19 -25.49
CA THR A 182 -51.09 -3.32 -26.46
C THR A 182 -51.18 -2.28 -27.59
N ASN A 183 -50.16 -1.40 -27.66
CA ASN A 183 -49.48 -0.87 -28.87
C ASN A 183 -48.98 0.58 -28.72
N VAL A 184 -49.33 1.29 -27.65
CA VAL A 184 -48.92 2.68 -27.45
C VAL A 184 -47.96 2.79 -26.27
N THR A 185 -46.73 3.22 -26.55
CA THR A 185 -45.73 3.61 -25.55
C THR A 185 -46.25 4.80 -24.74
N ASP A 186 -46.13 4.75 -23.42
CA ASP A 186 -46.48 5.87 -22.54
C ASP A 186 -45.63 7.10 -22.89
N PRO A 187 -46.25 8.30 -23.04
CA PRO A 187 -45.53 9.52 -23.37
C PRO A 187 -44.38 9.78 -22.40
N TRP A 188 -43.22 10.15 -22.94
CA TRP A 188 -42.01 10.39 -22.15
C TRP A 188 -42.24 11.44 -21.08
N ASP A 189 -42.89 12.57 -21.39
CA ASP A 189 -43.17 13.65 -20.42
C ASP A 189 -43.88 13.16 -19.15
N LYS A 190 -44.81 12.21 -19.29
CA LYS A 190 -45.53 11.62 -18.15
C LYS A 190 -44.62 10.70 -17.33
N ARG A 191 -43.83 9.84 -17.98
CA ARG A 191 -42.87 8.95 -17.30
C ARG A 191 -41.75 9.72 -16.63
N TYR A 192 -41.24 10.75 -17.28
CA TYR A 192 -40.26 11.68 -16.74
C TYR A 192 -40.81 12.49 -15.57
N GLY A 193 -42.08 12.94 -15.66
CA GLY A 193 -42.81 13.53 -14.53
C GLY A 193 -42.89 12.60 -13.32
N LEU A 194 -43.20 11.30 -13.53
CA LEU A 194 -43.21 10.30 -12.46
C LEU A 194 -41.83 10.11 -11.82
N PHE A 195 -40.77 10.05 -12.63
CA PHE A 195 -39.39 9.96 -12.13
C PHE A 195 -39.04 11.15 -11.24
N ARG A 196 -39.30 12.38 -11.71
CA ARG A 196 -39.05 13.60 -10.93
C ARG A 196 -39.86 13.61 -9.64
N ASN A 197 -41.15 13.26 -9.71
CA ASN A 197 -42.01 13.16 -8.53
C ASN A 197 -41.51 12.11 -7.53
N HIS A 198 -40.99 10.98 -8.01
CA HIS A 198 -40.40 9.95 -7.16
C HIS A 198 -39.17 10.48 -6.40
N VAL A 199 -38.24 11.12 -7.10
CA VAL A 199 -37.03 11.69 -6.49
C VAL A 199 -37.38 12.83 -5.53
N VAL A 200 -38.25 13.75 -5.93
CA VAL A 200 -38.69 14.88 -5.08
C VAL A 200 -39.43 14.39 -3.84
N SER A 201 -40.32 13.40 -3.97
CA SER A 201 -41.04 12.84 -2.83
C SER A 201 -40.10 12.15 -1.85
N LEU A 202 -39.10 11.40 -2.36
CA LEU A 202 -38.09 10.77 -1.54
C LEU A 202 -37.21 11.81 -0.84
N ASN A 203 -36.82 12.86 -1.59
CA ASN A 203 -36.02 13.96 -1.06
C ASN A 203 -36.74 14.70 0.06
N ARG A 204 -38.03 15.03 -0.13
CA ARG A 204 -38.86 15.66 0.89
C ARG A 204 -38.97 14.78 2.12
N PHE A 205 -39.26 13.49 1.95
CA PHE A 205 -39.31 12.55 3.06
C PHE A 205 -38.00 12.52 3.86
N ILE A 206 -36.85 12.59 3.18
CA ILE A 206 -35.54 12.57 3.82
C ILE A 206 -35.23 13.92 4.47
N GLY A 207 -35.45 15.04 3.78
CA GLY A 207 -35.19 16.39 4.30
C GLY A 207 -36.07 16.73 5.50
N ASP A 208 -37.35 16.35 5.49
CA ASP A 208 -38.27 16.59 6.60
C ASP A 208 -37.92 15.75 7.84
N ASN A 209 -37.16 14.65 7.67
CA ASN A 209 -36.93 13.65 8.72
C ASN A 209 -35.45 13.34 9.01
N ILE A 210 -34.51 14.14 8.53
CA ILE A 210 -33.08 13.99 8.83
C ILE A 210 -32.55 15.39 9.15
N PRO A 211 -31.70 15.55 10.18
CA PRO A 211 -31.07 16.84 10.47
C PRO A 211 -30.37 17.43 9.23
N ASP A 212 -30.40 18.76 9.07
CA ASP A 212 -29.79 19.54 7.97
C ASP A 212 -28.25 19.44 7.86
N HIS A 213 -27.66 18.46 8.52
CA HIS A 213 -26.25 18.26 8.61
C HIS A 213 -25.78 17.25 7.52
N ASP A 214 -24.86 17.69 6.66
CA ASP A 214 -24.24 16.89 5.60
C ASP A 214 -23.40 15.70 6.14
N PRO A 215 -23.82 14.44 5.95
CA PRO A 215 -23.21 13.26 6.56
C PRO A 215 -21.74 13.03 6.16
N PHE A 216 -21.27 13.66 5.08
CA PHE A 216 -19.88 13.54 4.63
C PHE A 216 -18.96 14.64 5.16
N ARG A 217 -19.51 15.65 5.85
CA ARG A 217 -18.77 16.73 6.50
C ARG A 217 -18.78 16.64 8.02
N ALA A 218 -19.74 15.93 8.64
CA ALA A 218 -19.79 15.78 10.09
C ALA A 218 -18.53 15.11 10.63
N PRO A 219 -18.11 15.47 11.85
CA PRO A 219 -17.37 14.57 12.69
C PRO A 219 -18.07 13.20 12.78
N MET A 220 -17.36 12.14 12.43
CA MET A 220 -17.88 10.78 12.48
C MET A 220 -18.13 10.35 13.93
N ASP A 221 -19.27 9.70 14.21
CA ASP A 221 -19.59 9.11 15.53
C ASP A 221 -18.45 8.18 15.96
N PRO A 222 -17.87 8.22 17.17
CA PRO A 222 -16.67 7.48 17.57
C PRO A 222 -16.70 5.94 17.44
N TYR A 223 -17.88 5.32 17.29
CA TYR A 223 -17.98 3.88 17.12
C TYR A 223 -18.53 3.51 15.74
N ASP A 224 -19.65 4.10 15.31
CA ASP A 224 -20.36 3.68 14.09
C ASP A 224 -19.87 4.35 12.81
N GLY A 225 -18.98 5.34 12.95
CA GLY A 225 -18.41 6.10 11.84
C GLY A 225 -19.43 7.09 11.28
N ILE A 226 -19.88 6.84 10.04
CA ILE A 226 -20.89 7.67 9.37
C ILE A 226 -22.31 7.41 9.89
N GLY A 227 -22.52 6.31 10.61
CA GLY A 227 -23.84 5.91 11.07
C GLY A 227 -24.70 5.32 9.95
N ASN A 228 -26.01 5.24 10.18
CA ASN A 228 -26.97 4.74 9.20
C ASN A 228 -26.96 5.61 7.93
N LEU A 229 -26.89 4.97 6.75
CA LEU A 229 -26.67 5.67 5.48
C LEU A 229 -27.76 5.34 4.45
N ILE A 230 -28.33 6.37 3.83
CA ILE A 230 -29.25 6.25 2.68
C ILE A 230 -28.57 6.80 1.43
N LEU A 231 -28.65 6.04 0.33
CA LEU A 231 -27.98 6.34 -0.93
C LEU A 231 -28.91 6.12 -2.11
N TYR A 232 -28.92 7.07 -3.04
CA TYR A 232 -29.62 6.95 -4.32
C TYR A 232 -28.62 6.75 -5.44
N ALA A 233 -28.77 5.69 -6.23
CA ALA A 233 -27.99 5.51 -7.44
C ALA A 233 -28.71 6.12 -8.64
N PRO A 234 -28.08 7.08 -9.34
CA PRO A 234 -28.56 7.52 -10.64
C PRO A 234 -28.61 6.34 -11.63
N PRO A 235 -29.59 6.30 -12.55
CA PRO A 235 -29.71 5.23 -13.53
C PRO A 235 -28.47 5.13 -14.42
N ALA A 236 -28.19 3.93 -14.92
CA ALA A 236 -27.11 3.68 -15.86
C ALA A 236 -27.55 2.71 -16.96
N GLY A 237 -27.10 2.95 -18.20
CA GLY A 237 -27.52 2.18 -19.36
C GLY A 237 -28.90 2.62 -19.90
N PRO A 238 -29.53 1.82 -20.77
CA PRO A 238 -29.02 0.57 -21.30
C PRO A 238 -27.94 0.79 -22.35
N ARG A 239 -27.10 -0.21 -22.58
CA ARG A 239 -26.18 -0.29 -23.72
C ARG A 239 -26.45 -1.56 -24.50
N TYR A 240 -26.92 -1.39 -25.73
CA TYR A 240 -27.23 -2.49 -26.64
C TYR A 240 -26.15 -2.63 -27.70
N LEU A 241 -25.69 -3.86 -27.96
CA LEU A 241 -24.63 -4.18 -28.93
C LEU A 241 -25.10 -5.21 -29.97
N GLY A 242 -26.42 -5.46 -30.07
CA GLY A 242 -26.98 -6.39 -31.05
C GLY A 242 -27.41 -5.70 -32.34
N ASP A 243 -27.66 -6.50 -33.36
CA ASP A 243 -27.96 -6.01 -34.72
C ASP A 243 -29.48 -5.92 -35.03
N ASP A 244 -30.35 -6.27 -34.09
CA ASP A 244 -31.81 -6.16 -34.26
C ASP A 244 -32.24 -4.66 -34.28
N PRO A 245 -32.72 -4.14 -35.42
CA PRO A 245 -33.04 -2.71 -35.56
C PRO A 245 -34.17 -2.26 -34.62
N ALA A 246 -35.17 -3.10 -34.36
CA ALA A 246 -36.29 -2.73 -33.50
C ALA A 246 -35.85 -2.62 -32.04
N GLN A 247 -34.98 -3.53 -31.59
CA GLN A 247 -34.37 -3.44 -30.27
C GLN A 247 -33.39 -2.27 -30.17
N GLN A 248 -32.61 -2.00 -31.21
CA GLN A 248 -31.69 -0.88 -31.22
C GLN A 248 -32.44 0.46 -31.04
N VAL A 249 -33.51 0.70 -31.79
CA VAL A 249 -34.34 1.91 -31.65
C VAL A 249 -34.93 2.05 -30.24
N ASP A 250 -35.46 0.98 -29.64
CA ASP A 250 -35.97 1.03 -28.26
C ASP A 250 -34.86 1.30 -27.25
N ARG A 251 -33.67 0.69 -27.42
CA ARG A 251 -32.56 0.80 -26.47
C ARG A 251 -31.90 2.16 -26.54
N ASP A 252 -31.71 2.72 -27.74
CA ASP A 252 -31.17 4.06 -27.95
C ASP A 252 -32.12 5.11 -27.39
N ARG A 253 -33.44 4.95 -27.60
CA ARG A 253 -34.46 5.79 -26.95
C ARG A 253 -34.30 5.77 -25.43
N ARG A 254 -34.23 4.59 -24.82
CA ARG A 254 -34.08 4.47 -23.36
C ARG A 254 -32.75 5.04 -22.86
N ALA A 255 -31.68 4.93 -23.63
CA ALA A 255 -30.38 5.51 -23.28
C ALA A 255 -30.45 7.04 -23.25
N ASN A 256 -31.12 7.64 -24.24
CA ASN A 256 -31.39 9.09 -24.25
C ASN A 256 -32.27 9.52 -23.07
N GLU A 257 -33.33 8.75 -22.76
CA GLU A 257 -34.17 9.00 -21.58
C GLU A 257 -33.38 8.93 -20.27
N VAL A 258 -32.43 7.99 -20.12
CA VAL A 258 -31.53 7.94 -18.96
C VAL A 258 -30.60 9.14 -18.92
N PHE A 259 -30.08 9.59 -20.06
CA PHE A 259 -29.26 10.80 -20.14
C PHE A 259 -30.02 12.03 -19.65
N GLU A 260 -31.27 12.23 -20.09
CA GLU A 260 -32.13 13.31 -19.60
C GLU A 260 -32.40 13.22 -18.09
N MET A 261 -32.67 12.02 -17.56
CA MET A 261 -32.81 11.81 -16.11
C MET A 261 -31.53 12.18 -15.35
N GLN A 262 -30.36 11.80 -15.86
CA GLN A 262 -29.07 12.13 -15.25
C GLN A 262 -28.81 13.63 -15.28
N GLN A 263 -29.07 14.29 -16.40
CA GLN A 263 -28.90 15.74 -16.52
C GLN A 263 -29.76 16.48 -15.49
N TRP A 264 -31.03 16.10 -15.34
CA TRP A 264 -31.91 16.70 -14.34
C TRP A 264 -31.42 16.49 -12.91
N LEU A 265 -30.95 15.27 -12.60
CA LEU A 265 -30.36 14.97 -11.29
C LEU A 265 -29.12 15.84 -11.01
N GLN A 266 -28.25 16.08 -12.01
CA GLN A 266 -27.08 16.95 -11.86
C GLN A 266 -27.47 18.41 -11.62
N GLU A 267 -28.44 18.93 -12.39
CA GLU A 267 -28.92 20.31 -12.26
C GLU A 267 -29.57 20.58 -10.90
N HIS A 268 -30.17 19.56 -10.27
CA HIS A 268 -30.90 19.69 -9.02
C HIS A 268 -30.16 19.13 -7.80
N GLU A 269 -28.95 18.59 -7.96
CA GLU A 269 -28.20 17.91 -6.89
C GLU A 269 -28.01 18.81 -5.65
N GLY A 270 -27.74 20.11 -5.85
CA GLY A 270 -27.58 21.06 -4.76
C GLY A 270 -28.83 21.28 -3.88
N ASN A 271 -30.01 20.92 -4.39
CA ASN A 271 -31.29 21.03 -3.69
C ASN A 271 -31.76 19.68 -3.10
N LEU A 272 -31.01 18.60 -3.31
CA LEU A 272 -31.34 17.27 -2.83
C LEU A 272 -30.57 16.97 -1.53
N SER A 273 -31.30 16.65 -0.47
CA SER A 273 -30.79 16.14 0.81
C SER A 273 -30.34 14.68 0.70
N ILE A 274 -30.81 13.93 -0.29
CA ILE A 274 -30.39 12.54 -0.53
C ILE A 274 -29.07 12.48 -1.33
N PRO A 275 -28.02 11.78 -0.84
CA PRO A 275 -26.77 11.64 -1.58
C PRO A 275 -26.94 10.79 -2.86
N LEU A 276 -26.54 11.37 -4.00
CA LEU A 276 -26.52 10.71 -5.31
C LEU A 276 -25.17 10.02 -5.56
N VAL A 277 -25.15 8.70 -5.78
CA VAL A 277 -23.91 7.93 -5.96
C VAL A 277 -23.52 7.83 -7.44
N TRP A 278 -22.94 8.90 -7.99
CA TRP A 278 -22.50 8.99 -9.39
C TRP A 278 -21.40 7.99 -9.78
N SER A 279 -20.67 7.42 -8.82
CA SER A 279 -19.73 6.33 -9.12
C SER A 279 -20.43 5.07 -9.65
N ILE A 280 -21.72 4.85 -9.37
CA ILE A 280 -22.49 3.71 -9.90
C ILE A 280 -22.67 3.75 -11.42
N PRO A 281 -23.13 4.87 -12.03
CA PRO A 281 -23.07 5.04 -13.49
C PRO A 281 -21.64 5.23 -14.00
N GLY A 282 -20.74 5.83 -13.23
CA GLY A 282 -19.32 5.99 -13.61
C GLY A 282 -18.62 4.67 -13.93
N VAL A 283 -18.92 3.61 -13.18
CA VAL A 283 -18.38 2.26 -13.37
C VAL A 283 -18.65 1.70 -14.78
N VAL A 284 -19.73 2.11 -15.45
CA VAL A 284 -20.08 1.61 -16.81
C VAL A 284 -19.74 2.59 -17.93
N ALA A 285 -19.30 3.81 -17.60
CA ALA A 285 -19.10 4.88 -18.57
C ALA A 285 -18.00 4.52 -19.58
N GLY A 286 -18.34 4.52 -20.88
CA GLY A 286 -17.40 4.25 -21.97
C GLY A 286 -16.84 2.83 -22.00
N GLN A 287 -17.53 1.84 -21.42
CA GLN A 287 -17.05 0.44 -21.35
C GLN A 287 -18.13 -0.54 -21.84
N ASP A 288 -18.01 -0.96 -23.10
CA ASP A 288 -18.97 -1.84 -23.77
C ASP A 288 -18.90 -3.29 -23.27
N LYS A 289 -17.71 -3.76 -22.87
CA LYS A 289 -17.52 -5.13 -22.36
C LYS A 289 -18.02 -5.35 -20.93
N ILE A 290 -18.55 -4.34 -20.24
CA ILE A 290 -19.06 -4.47 -18.85
C ILE A 290 -20.45 -5.12 -18.80
N TRP A 291 -21.24 -4.97 -19.85
CA TRP A 291 -22.62 -5.44 -19.87
C TRP A 291 -22.69 -6.96 -19.95
N ARG A 292 -23.53 -7.58 -19.12
CA ARG A 292 -23.77 -9.02 -19.07
C ARG A 292 -24.69 -9.49 -20.18
N ASP A 293 -25.70 -8.68 -20.50
CA ASP A 293 -26.72 -8.99 -21.49
C ASP A 293 -26.84 -7.87 -22.55
N PRO A 294 -25.73 -7.49 -23.21
CA PRO A 294 -25.71 -6.40 -24.19
C PRO A 294 -26.55 -6.69 -25.44
N LEU A 295 -26.86 -7.96 -25.70
CA LEU A 295 -27.72 -8.40 -26.80
C LEU A 295 -29.20 -8.55 -26.40
N ARG A 296 -29.58 -8.12 -25.18
CA ARG A 296 -30.97 -8.21 -24.69
C ARG A 296 -31.43 -6.92 -24.02
N SER A 297 -31.25 -6.81 -22.70
CA SER A 297 -31.72 -5.64 -21.96
C SER A 297 -30.72 -4.50 -21.95
N GLY A 298 -29.41 -4.81 -21.97
CA GLY A 298 -28.35 -3.81 -21.87
C GLY A 298 -28.30 -3.08 -20.52
N PHE A 299 -29.07 -3.50 -19.50
CA PHE A 299 -29.13 -2.84 -18.19
C PHE A 299 -28.31 -3.57 -17.11
N HIS A 300 -27.96 -4.84 -17.32
CA HIS A 300 -27.27 -5.63 -16.30
C HIS A 300 -25.79 -5.69 -16.60
N VAL A 301 -24.98 -5.39 -15.59
CA VAL A 301 -23.52 -5.51 -15.65
C VAL A 301 -23.08 -6.94 -15.33
N LYS A 302 -21.85 -7.29 -15.71
CA LYS A 302 -21.18 -8.53 -15.27
C LYS A 302 -21.19 -8.63 -13.74
N PHE A 303 -21.25 -9.86 -13.23
CA PHE A 303 -21.51 -10.09 -11.81
C PHE A 303 -20.44 -9.47 -10.88
N HIS A 304 -19.15 -9.56 -11.24
CA HIS A 304 -18.07 -8.92 -10.47
C HIS A 304 -18.16 -7.38 -10.47
N VAL A 305 -18.75 -6.78 -11.50
CA VAL A 305 -19.01 -5.32 -11.53
C VAL A 305 -20.18 -4.94 -10.62
N ALA A 306 -21.18 -5.83 -10.50
CA ALA A 306 -22.22 -5.66 -9.48
C ALA A 306 -21.67 -5.81 -8.05
N GLU A 307 -20.70 -6.70 -7.84
CA GLU A 307 -19.94 -6.80 -6.59
C GLU A 307 -19.14 -5.53 -6.32
N LEU A 308 -18.49 -4.94 -7.33
CA LEU A 308 -17.83 -3.65 -7.19
C LEU A 308 -18.82 -2.54 -6.79
N ARG A 309 -20.00 -2.48 -7.42
CA ARG A 309 -21.05 -1.52 -7.03
C ARG A 309 -21.45 -1.70 -5.57
N ALA A 310 -21.66 -2.93 -5.10
CA ALA A 310 -21.91 -3.20 -3.68
C ALA A 310 -20.72 -2.79 -2.80
N ASN A 311 -19.50 -3.07 -3.24
CA ASN A 311 -18.27 -2.73 -2.54
C ASN A 311 -18.08 -1.21 -2.38
N ILE A 312 -18.45 -0.41 -3.37
CA ILE A 312 -18.47 1.07 -3.30
C ILE A 312 -19.39 1.53 -2.14
N LEU A 313 -20.60 0.95 -2.03
CA LEU A 313 -21.55 1.27 -0.96
C LEU A 313 -20.99 0.87 0.42
N PHE A 314 -20.37 -0.31 0.53
CA PHE A 314 -19.74 -0.74 1.77
C PHE A 314 -18.55 0.14 2.15
N ASN A 315 -17.74 0.59 1.19
CA ASN A 315 -16.64 1.52 1.49
C ASN A 315 -17.15 2.84 2.07
N MET A 316 -18.25 3.38 1.55
CA MET A 316 -18.87 4.59 2.12
C MET A 316 -19.46 4.35 3.51
N ARG A 317 -20.00 3.16 3.79
CA ARG A 317 -20.65 2.88 5.08
C ARG A 317 -19.69 2.41 6.19
N CYS A 318 -18.70 1.61 5.83
CA CYS A 318 -18.00 0.74 6.78
C CYS A 318 -16.55 1.11 7.05
N ASN A 319 -15.90 1.92 6.20
CA ASN A 319 -14.46 2.15 6.32
C ASN A 319 -14.07 2.76 7.67
N ALA A 320 -14.73 3.85 8.07
CA ALA A 320 -14.51 4.49 9.36
C ALA A 320 -14.70 3.55 10.57
N LYS A 321 -15.78 2.75 10.58
CA LYS A 321 -16.05 1.82 11.67
C LYS A 321 -14.99 0.72 11.77
N LEU A 322 -14.60 0.14 10.63
CA LEU A 322 -13.60 -0.91 10.59
C LEU A 322 -12.19 -0.40 10.94
N ASP A 323 -11.84 0.82 10.55
CA ASP A 323 -10.56 1.44 10.95
C ASP A 323 -10.47 1.69 12.45
N ARG A 324 -11.60 1.84 13.15
CA ARG A 324 -11.57 1.96 14.61
C ARG A 324 -11.50 0.64 15.33
N MET A 325 -12.06 -0.41 14.73
CA MET A 325 -11.94 -1.76 15.26
C MET A 325 -10.53 -2.32 15.04
N MET A 326 -9.98 -2.11 13.84
CA MET A 326 -8.64 -2.54 13.44
C MET A 326 -7.98 -1.45 12.58
N PRO A 327 -7.20 -0.54 13.20
CA PRO A 327 -6.62 0.62 12.52
C PRO A 327 -5.50 0.28 11.56
N TYR A 328 -4.76 -0.81 11.74
CA TYR A 328 -3.64 -1.18 10.88
C TYR A 328 -3.78 -2.61 10.33
N PRO A 329 -3.43 -2.85 9.05
CA PRO A 329 -2.96 -1.89 8.03
C PRO A 329 -4.09 -1.03 7.45
N TYR A 330 -3.82 0.27 7.17
CA TYR A 330 -4.77 1.17 6.51
C TYR A 330 -4.87 0.88 5.00
N SER A 331 -5.51 -0.23 4.66
CA SER A 331 -5.86 -0.58 3.28
C SER A 331 -7.10 0.16 2.77
N ARG A 332 -7.86 0.78 3.68
CA ARG A 332 -9.08 1.52 3.40
C ARG A 332 -8.83 2.99 3.70
N THR A 333 -8.84 3.83 2.68
CA THR A 333 -8.48 5.26 2.86
C THR A 333 -9.56 6.20 2.35
N CYS A 334 -10.58 5.66 1.70
CA CYS A 334 -11.79 6.37 1.37
C CYS A 334 -12.76 6.41 2.55
N CYS A 335 -13.47 7.52 2.72
CA CYS A 335 -14.59 7.64 3.66
C CYS A 335 -14.25 7.18 5.08
N THR A 336 -13.13 7.68 5.59
CA THR A 336 -12.57 7.32 6.90
C THR A 336 -11.88 8.52 7.55
N ASP A 337 -11.94 8.56 8.87
CA ASP A 337 -11.23 9.49 9.75
C ASP A 337 -9.89 8.93 10.25
N TYR A 338 -9.44 7.77 9.74
CA TYR A 338 -8.28 6.99 10.22
C TYR A 338 -8.42 6.47 11.66
N GLY A 339 -9.65 6.45 12.18
CA GLY A 339 -9.98 5.95 13.49
C GLY A 339 -9.42 6.76 14.65
N ILE A 340 -9.56 6.20 15.86
CA ILE A 340 -9.14 6.86 17.10
C ILE A 340 -7.64 6.65 17.27
N LYS A 341 -6.90 7.76 17.25
CA LYS A 341 -5.45 7.74 17.43
C LYS A 341 -5.10 7.66 18.91
N PRO A 342 -4.13 6.82 19.31
CA PRO A 342 -3.67 6.80 20.69
C PRO A 342 -3.19 8.18 21.14
N SER A 343 -3.42 8.49 22.42
CA SER A 343 -2.97 9.77 23.00
C SER A 343 -1.45 9.92 22.88
N THR A 344 -0.70 8.83 23.04
CA THR A 344 0.77 8.80 22.92
C THR A 344 1.24 9.25 21.55
N GLN A 345 0.62 8.72 20.48
CA GLN A 345 0.93 9.09 19.11
C GLN A 345 0.63 10.57 18.86
N THR A 346 -0.53 11.05 19.31
CA THR A 346 -0.95 12.44 19.12
C THR A 346 -0.02 13.41 19.84
N THR A 347 0.37 13.10 21.08
CA THR A 347 1.35 13.89 21.84
C THR A 347 2.71 13.91 21.14
N LEU A 348 3.19 12.76 20.65
CA LEU A 348 4.48 12.68 19.96
C LEU A 348 4.50 13.52 18.67
N VAL A 349 3.43 13.45 17.88
CA VAL A 349 3.28 14.28 16.66
C VAL A 349 3.22 15.76 17.02
N GLY A 350 2.49 16.14 18.07
CA GLY A 350 2.43 17.53 18.55
C GLY A 350 3.79 18.05 19.00
N LEU A 351 4.54 17.27 19.78
CA LEU A 351 5.92 17.60 20.18
C LEU A 351 6.85 17.69 18.97
N GLY A 352 6.68 16.81 17.97
CA GLY A 352 7.43 16.85 16.72
C GLY A 352 7.18 18.13 15.92
N LEU A 353 5.92 18.57 15.80
CA LEU A 353 5.56 19.83 15.14
C LEU A 353 6.14 21.04 15.87
N MET A 354 6.06 21.06 17.20
CA MET A 354 6.66 22.12 18.03
C MET A 354 8.18 22.15 17.84
N TYR A 355 8.85 21.01 17.92
CA TYR A 355 10.30 20.91 17.73
C TYR A 355 10.73 21.38 16.34
N LEU A 356 10.04 20.94 15.29
CA LEU A 356 10.31 21.39 13.92
C LEU A 356 10.13 22.90 13.76
N THR A 357 9.10 23.47 14.39
CA THR A 357 8.84 24.92 14.36
C THR A 357 9.98 25.70 15.03
N ILE A 358 10.48 25.23 16.17
CA ILE A 358 11.64 25.83 16.86
C ILE A 358 12.90 25.72 15.98
N CYS A 359 13.17 24.55 15.39
CA CYS A 359 14.30 24.35 14.48
C CYS A 359 14.26 25.32 13.29
N VAL A 360 13.08 25.48 12.65
CA VAL A 360 12.90 26.42 11.53
C VAL A 360 13.13 27.86 11.99
N PHE A 361 12.57 28.26 13.13
CA PHE A 361 12.75 29.61 13.67
C PHE A 361 14.22 29.91 13.99
N CYS A 362 14.92 28.98 14.66
CA CYS A 362 16.35 29.09 14.94
C CYS A 362 17.16 29.21 13.64
N GLU A 363 16.90 28.34 12.66
CA GLU A 363 17.64 28.32 11.41
C GLU A 363 17.42 29.61 10.59
N LEU A 364 16.17 30.09 10.51
CA LEU A 364 15.85 31.38 9.88
C LEU A 364 16.56 32.52 10.59
N PHE A 365 16.51 32.58 11.93
CA PHE A 365 17.22 33.59 12.70
C PHE A 365 18.73 33.57 12.44
N HIS A 366 19.34 32.39 12.36
CA HIS A 366 20.76 32.24 12.02
C HIS A 366 21.10 32.73 10.61
N ILE A 367 20.21 32.47 9.64
CA ILE A 367 20.35 32.97 8.26
C ILE A 367 20.24 34.50 8.23
N PHE A 368 19.24 35.07 8.90
CA PHE A 368 19.05 36.53 8.96
C PHE A 368 20.20 37.26 9.67
N THR A 369 20.79 36.64 10.70
CA THR A 369 21.88 37.24 11.48
C THR A 369 23.28 36.94 10.91
N ASN A 370 23.38 36.32 9.73
CA ASN A 370 24.65 35.94 9.08
C ASN A 370 25.62 35.17 10.00
N ARG A 371 25.09 34.35 10.93
CA ARG A 371 25.94 33.60 11.86
C ARG A 371 26.65 32.42 11.16
N PRO A 372 27.94 32.15 11.48
CA PRO A 372 28.68 31.06 10.86
C PRO A 372 28.08 29.70 11.19
N GLN A 373 28.22 28.77 10.24
CA GLN A 373 27.53 27.48 10.20
C GLN A 373 27.83 26.56 11.40
N ASP A 374 29.01 26.69 12.03
CA ASP A 374 29.41 25.90 13.19
C ASP A 374 28.57 26.15 14.45
N TYR A 375 27.96 27.34 14.59
CA TYR A 375 27.07 27.62 15.73
C TYR A 375 25.73 26.87 15.63
N SER A 376 25.19 26.66 14.42
CA SER A 376 23.98 25.86 14.21
C SER A 376 24.24 24.38 14.55
N HIS A 377 25.46 23.88 14.35
CA HIS A 377 25.83 22.49 14.63
C HIS A 377 25.82 22.09 16.11
N ARG A 378 26.05 23.03 17.04
CA ARG A 378 26.11 22.74 18.48
C ARG A 378 24.80 22.97 19.23
N SER A 379 23.80 23.56 18.58
CA SER A 379 22.48 23.77 19.17
C SER A 379 21.67 22.47 19.14
N LEU A 380 20.92 22.19 20.22
CA LEU A 380 19.94 21.10 20.27
C LEU A 380 18.82 21.27 19.23
N PHE A 381 18.61 22.49 18.73
CA PHE A 381 17.59 22.85 17.74
C PHE A 381 18.22 23.15 16.38
N ASN A 382 18.89 22.14 15.81
CA ASN A 382 19.48 22.23 14.48
C ASN A 382 18.47 21.79 13.40
N MET A 383 18.56 22.38 12.22
CA MET A 383 17.78 21.93 11.06
C MET A 383 18.14 20.50 10.60
N ARG A 384 19.34 19.98 10.86
CA ARG A 384 19.68 18.56 10.56
C ARG A 384 18.81 17.56 11.34
N THR A 385 18.66 17.77 12.65
CA THR A 385 17.73 16.99 13.47
C THR A 385 16.28 17.34 13.13
N GLY A 386 16.00 18.60 12.80
CA GLY A 386 14.73 19.05 12.24
C GLY A 386 14.32 18.29 10.97
N CYS A 387 15.25 17.99 10.06
CA CYS A 387 14.97 17.20 8.84
C CYS A 387 14.52 15.79 9.17
N LEU A 388 15.11 15.13 10.17
CA LEU A 388 14.66 13.81 10.62
C LEU A 388 13.21 13.88 11.13
N VAL A 389 12.91 14.87 11.98
CA VAL A 389 11.55 15.08 12.49
C VAL A 389 10.56 15.44 11.37
N LEU A 390 10.98 16.25 10.40
CA LEU A 390 10.20 16.55 9.21
C LEU A 390 9.89 15.29 8.40
N THR A 391 10.85 14.39 8.21
CA THR A 391 10.60 13.10 7.54
C THR A 391 9.56 12.28 8.29
N LEU A 392 9.66 12.18 9.62
CA LEU A 392 8.70 11.45 10.45
C LEU A 392 7.28 12.05 10.35
N LEU A 393 7.18 13.37 10.43
CA LEU A 393 5.91 14.09 10.31
C LEU A 393 5.33 13.94 8.89
N MET A 394 6.15 14.03 7.85
CA MET A 394 5.72 13.81 6.46
C MET A 394 5.16 12.39 6.27
N CYS A 395 5.84 11.37 6.80
CA CYS A 395 5.32 9.99 6.78
C CYS A 395 3.97 9.89 7.49
N TYR A 396 3.85 10.48 8.68
CA TYR A 396 2.61 10.48 9.44
C TYR A 396 1.46 11.19 8.69
N TYR A 397 1.68 12.39 8.17
CA TYR A 397 0.64 13.14 7.46
C TYR A 397 0.30 12.51 6.10
N ALA A 398 1.25 11.88 5.43
CA ALA A 398 0.98 11.16 4.18
C ALA A 398 0.09 9.92 4.40
N ASP A 399 0.32 9.17 5.48
CA ASP A 399 -0.31 7.86 5.67
C ASP A 399 -1.46 7.86 6.69
N ARG A 400 -1.39 8.64 7.77
CA ARG A 400 -2.38 8.66 8.87
C ARG A 400 -3.38 9.81 8.78
N THR A 401 -3.41 10.52 7.65
CA THR A 401 -4.35 11.63 7.41
C THR A 401 -4.81 11.68 5.94
N GLN A 402 -5.83 12.50 5.65
CA GLN A 402 -6.31 12.77 4.28
C GLN A 402 -5.54 13.91 3.57
N MET A 403 -4.44 14.40 4.14
CA MET A 403 -3.70 15.56 3.64
C MET A 403 -3.15 15.34 2.23
N MET A 404 -2.67 14.12 1.94
CA MET A 404 -2.17 13.69 0.64
C MET A 404 -3.17 12.76 -0.05
N ALA A 405 -3.28 12.89 -1.37
CA ALA A 405 -4.08 12.00 -2.20
C ALA A 405 -3.47 10.60 -2.21
N LYS A 406 -4.30 9.58 -2.03
CA LYS A 406 -3.89 8.18 -2.04
C LYS A 406 -4.36 7.49 -3.31
N GLY A 407 -3.52 6.63 -3.85
CA GLY A 407 -3.80 5.85 -5.04
C GLY A 407 -3.30 4.44 -4.88
N SER A 408 -4.06 3.48 -5.40
CA SER A 408 -3.63 2.10 -5.40
C SER A 408 -2.47 1.91 -6.37
N LYS A 409 -1.50 1.07 -5.98
CA LYS A 409 -0.39 0.69 -6.85
C LYS A 409 -0.90 -0.31 -7.88
N LEU A 410 -0.61 -0.06 -9.16
CA LEU A 410 -0.86 -0.98 -10.25
C LEU A 410 0.46 -1.38 -10.86
N TRP A 411 0.78 -2.66 -10.78
CA TRP A 411 2.03 -3.16 -11.33
C TRP A 411 1.98 -3.16 -12.87
N GLN A 412 2.83 -2.33 -13.48
CA GLN A 412 3.07 -2.30 -14.91
C GLN A 412 4.57 -2.31 -15.21
N LEU A 413 5.01 -3.21 -16.09
CA LEU A 413 6.43 -3.31 -16.46
C LEU A 413 6.94 -2.04 -17.17
N GLY A 414 6.09 -1.40 -17.99
CA GLY A 414 6.44 -0.17 -18.70
C GLY A 414 6.81 0.96 -17.76
N ASP A 415 5.97 1.22 -16.75
CA ASP A 415 6.21 2.26 -15.73
C ASP A 415 7.49 1.98 -14.92
N PHE A 416 7.73 0.72 -14.58
CA PHE A 416 8.94 0.31 -13.87
C PHE A 416 10.21 0.57 -14.69
N VAL A 417 10.22 0.17 -15.96
CA VAL A 417 11.35 0.42 -16.86
C VAL A 417 11.56 1.93 -17.05
N ALA A 418 10.48 2.69 -17.22
CA ALA A 418 10.54 4.14 -17.36
C ALA A 418 11.18 4.84 -16.13
N LEU A 419 10.94 4.32 -14.91
CA LEU A 419 11.58 4.81 -13.69
C LEU A 419 13.06 4.39 -13.58
N CYS A 420 13.43 3.21 -14.09
CA CYS A 420 14.81 2.72 -14.05
C CYS A 420 15.73 3.45 -15.06
N LEU A 421 15.24 3.79 -16.25
CA LEU A 421 16.04 4.44 -17.31
C LEU A 421 16.78 5.72 -16.87
N PRO A 422 16.14 6.72 -16.24
CA PRO A 422 16.84 7.92 -15.78
C PRO A 422 17.86 7.60 -14.69
N CYS A 423 17.56 6.67 -13.78
CA CYS A 423 18.52 6.22 -12.77
C CYS A 423 19.75 5.58 -13.41
N ILE A 424 19.58 4.72 -14.40
CA ILE A 424 20.68 4.12 -15.16
C ILE A 424 21.49 5.19 -15.89
N ALA A 425 20.83 6.18 -16.53
CA ALA A 425 21.52 7.28 -17.21
C ALA A 425 22.35 8.14 -16.25
N ILE A 426 21.83 8.42 -15.05
CA ILE A 426 22.58 9.12 -13.99
C ILE A 426 23.74 8.25 -13.51
N CYS A 427 23.52 6.96 -13.25
CA CYS A 427 24.58 6.04 -12.85
C CYS A 427 25.70 5.99 -13.90
N LEU A 428 25.37 5.87 -15.19
CA LEU A 428 26.33 5.85 -16.29
C LEU A 428 27.09 7.19 -16.45
N SER A 429 26.40 8.32 -16.29
CA SER A 429 27.05 9.64 -16.41
C SER A 429 27.89 10.04 -15.19
N THR A 430 27.66 9.39 -14.05
CA THR A 430 28.40 9.64 -12.80
C THR A 430 29.47 8.59 -12.51
N ILE A 431 29.69 7.63 -13.42
CA ILE A 431 30.82 6.69 -13.33
C ILE A 431 32.11 7.50 -13.26
N ARG A 432 32.80 7.37 -12.13
CA ARG A 432 34.13 7.95 -11.91
C ARG A 432 35.12 6.82 -11.66
N ARG A 433 36.37 7.06 -12.04
CA ARG A 433 37.47 6.22 -11.56
C ARG A 433 37.65 6.49 -10.07
N SER A 434 37.88 5.45 -9.28
CA SER A 434 38.23 5.61 -7.87
C SER A 434 39.60 6.27 -7.79
N ASP A 435 39.67 7.46 -7.18
CA ASP A 435 40.94 8.14 -6.96
C ASP A 435 41.79 7.36 -5.94
N PRO A 436 43.12 7.30 -6.10
CA PRO A 436 43.98 6.77 -5.05
C PRO A 436 43.88 7.66 -3.79
N PRO A 437 43.96 7.09 -2.58
CA PRO A 437 43.83 7.86 -1.34
C PRO A 437 44.91 8.96 -1.25
N TRP A 438 44.47 10.17 -0.93
CA TRP A 438 45.21 11.44 -1.03
C TRP A 438 46.45 11.58 -0.10
N ASN A 439 46.84 10.54 0.63
CA ASN A 439 47.88 10.59 1.66
C ASN A 439 49.14 9.75 1.37
N LEU A 440 49.33 9.22 0.15
CA LEU A 440 50.58 8.54 -0.21
C LEU A 440 51.40 9.37 -1.19
N SER A 441 52.50 9.90 -0.67
CA SER A 441 53.56 10.61 -1.38
C SER A 441 54.13 9.80 -2.55
N PHE A 442 54.69 10.55 -3.50
CA PHE A 442 55.10 10.22 -4.87
C PHE A 442 56.21 9.15 -5.04
N THR A 443 56.25 8.08 -4.22
CA THR A 443 57.30 7.04 -4.30
C THR A 443 56.85 5.58 -4.12
N GLN A 444 55.54 5.26 -4.13
CA GLN A 444 55.08 3.88 -4.18
C GLN A 444 53.99 3.66 -5.25
N SER A 445 54.44 3.44 -6.48
CA SER A 445 53.62 2.82 -7.53
C SER A 445 53.51 1.32 -7.25
N ASN A 446 52.45 0.91 -6.53
CA ASN A 446 51.84 -0.44 -6.49
C ASN A 446 51.24 -0.72 -5.12
N THR A 447 50.15 -0.06 -4.77
CA THR A 447 49.25 -0.60 -3.74
C THR A 447 48.01 -1.11 -4.44
N ASP A 448 47.96 -2.44 -4.63
CA ASP A 448 46.75 -3.14 -5.05
C ASP A 448 45.62 -2.78 -4.08
N GLN A 449 44.53 -2.22 -4.62
CA GLN A 449 43.33 -1.90 -3.84
C GLN A 449 42.84 -3.16 -3.10
N PRO A 450 42.31 -3.01 -1.87
CA PRO A 450 41.76 -4.14 -1.12
C PRO A 450 40.66 -4.84 -1.94
N PHE A 451 40.55 -6.17 -1.75
CA PHE A 451 39.41 -6.96 -2.23
C PHE A 451 38.12 -6.23 -1.81
N LEU A 452 37.29 -5.75 -2.76
CA LEU A 452 36.17 -4.81 -2.53
C LEU A 452 36.54 -3.54 -1.73
N SER A 453 36.72 -2.41 -2.43
CA SER A 453 36.98 -1.13 -1.76
C SER A 453 35.74 -0.59 -1.02
N PRO A 454 35.89 0.24 0.02
CA PRO A 454 34.78 0.91 0.69
C PRO A 454 33.89 1.69 -0.30
N ASP A 455 34.50 2.40 -1.26
CA ASP A 455 33.77 3.15 -2.28
C ASP A 455 32.90 2.25 -3.16
N GLN A 456 33.40 1.07 -3.54
CA GLN A 456 32.63 0.10 -4.32
C GLN A 456 31.44 -0.45 -3.52
N ILE A 457 31.61 -0.66 -2.21
CA ILE A 457 30.54 -1.12 -1.34
C ILE A 457 29.46 -0.04 -1.19
N ASP A 458 29.85 1.22 -1.00
CA ASP A 458 28.90 2.33 -0.87
C ASP A 458 28.19 2.64 -2.20
N GLU A 459 28.88 2.57 -3.34
CA GLU A 459 28.25 2.59 -4.67
C GLU A 459 27.23 1.44 -4.81
N TRP A 460 27.62 0.23 -4.41
CA TRP A 460 26.76 -0.95 -4.47
C TRP A 460 25.50 -0.77 -3.64
N LYS A 461 25.63 -0.30 -2.39
CA LYS A 461 24.50 0.05 -1.54
C LYS A 461 23.59 1.08 -2.22
N GLY A 462 24.18 2.16 -2.73
CA GLY A 462 23.43 3.27 -3.34
C GLY A 462 22.49 2.83 -4.46
N TRP A 463 23.00 2.12 -5.48
CA TRP A 463 22.14 1.69 -6.59
C TRP A 463 21.11 0.64 -6.15
N MET A 464 21.46 -0.25 -5.20
CA MET A 464 20.50 -1.20 -4.65
C MET A 464 19.34 -0.49 -3.94
N GLN A 465 19.60 0.58 -3.19
CA GLN A 465 18.54 1.37 -2.53
C GLN A 465 17.57 1.96 -3.55
N VAL A 466 18.10 2.55 -4.63
CA VAL A 466 17.28 3.11 -5.72
C VAL A 466 16.42 2.02 -6.35
N PHE A 467 17.00 0.86 -6.66
CA PHE A 467 16.27 -0.26 -7.24
C PHE A 467 15.17 -0.80 -6.32
N ILE A 468 15.47 -1.00 -5.04
CA ILE A 468 14.50 -1.43 -4.01
C ILE A 468 13.39 -0.38 -3.85
N LEU A 469 13.71 0.91 -3.92
CA LEU A 469 12.72 1.98 -3.84
C LEU A 469 11.76 1.96 -5.03
N ILE A 470 12.28 1.84 -6.26
CA ILE A 470 11.45 1.74 -7.48
C ILE A 470 10.56 0.50 -7.42
N TYR A 471 11.09 -0.63 -6.95
CA TYR A 471 10.30 -1.86 -6.75
C TYR A 471 9.08 -1.64 -5.84
N HIS A 472 9.29 -1.05 -4.67
CA HIS A 472 8.21 -0.78 -3.72
C HIS A 472 7.27 0.32 -4.21
N TRP A 473 7.78 1.33 -4.94
CA TRP A 473 6.98 2.40 -5.51
C TRP A 473 6.02 1.88 -6.59
N ALA A 474 6.55 1.12 -7.56
CA ALA A 474 5.76 0.52 -8.64
C ALA A 474 4.82 -0.59 -8.15
N GLY A 475 4.95 -1.04 -6.90
CA GLY A 475 4.15 -2.14 -6.35
C GLY A 475 4.41 -3.45 -7.09
N ALA A 476 5.66 -3.69 -7.47
CA ALA A 476 6.03 -4.81 -8.31
C ALA A 476 5.81 -6.16 -7.61
N GLN A 477 5.12 -7.07 -8.29
CA GLN A 477 4.76 -8.38 -7.75
C GLN A 477 5.21 -9.51 -8.68
N GLY A 478 5.83 -10.53 -8.08
CA GLY A 478 6.23 -11.75 -8.75
C GLY A 478 7.34 -11.61 -9.80
N GLY A 479 7.70 -12.76 -10.38
CA GLY A 479 8.64 -12.87 -11.49
C GLY A 479 10.10 -12.49 -11.16
N LEU A 480 10.86 -12.18 -12.20
CA LEU A 480 12.30 -11.90 -12.15
C LEU A 480 12.65 -10.73 -11.22
N ILE A 481 11.80 -9.70 -11.16
CA ILE A 481 12.09 -8.49 -10.39
C ILE A 481 12.05 -8.78 -8.89
N HIS A 482 11.11 -9.64 -8.44
CA HIS A 482 11.10 -10.09 -7.05
C HIS A 482 12.38 -10.84 -6.68
N VAL A 483 12.85 -11.73 -7.58
CA VAL A 483 14.12 -12.45 -7.42
C VAL A 483 15.30 -11.48 -7.29
N LEU A 484 15.36 -10.45 -8.14
CA LEU A 484 16.42 -9.43 -8.08
C LEU A 484 16.40 -8.65 -6.76
N VAL A 485 15.24 -8.24 -6.28
CA VAL A 485 15.14 -7.54 -4.98
C VAL A 485 15.58 -8.45 -3.83
N ARG A 486 15.23 -9.74 -3.87
CA ARG A 486 15.72 -10.71 -2.88
C ARG A 486 17.23 -10.87 -2.93
N LEU A 487 17.83 -10.91 -4.13
CA LEU A 487 19.28 -10.88 -4.28
C LEU A 487 19.90 -9.59 -3.72
N CYS A 488 19.26 -8.43 -3.90
CA CYS A 488 19.72 -7.17 -3.30
C CYS A 488 19.68 -7.23 -1.76
N MET A 489 18.62 -7.79 -1.16
CA MET A 489 18.53 -7.97 0.29
C MET A 489 19.63 -8.93 0.80
N GLY A 490 19.82 -10.08 0.15
CA GLY A 490 20.90 -11.01 0.49
C GLY A 490 22.29 -10.41 0.30
N ALA A 491 22.47 -9.53 -0.71
CA ALA A 491 23.71 -8.78 -0.91
C ALA A 491 23.99 -7.79 0.23
N TYR A 492 22.97 -7.16 0.80
CA TYR A 492 23.16 -6.34 2.01
C TYR A 492 23.63 -7.18 3.20
N VAL A 493 23.03 -8.36 3.41
CA VAL A 493 23.44 -9.28 4.48
C VAL A 493 24.86 -9.79 4.25
N PHE A 494 25.22 -10.11 3.00
CA PHE A 494 26.60 -10.42 2.61
C PHE A 494 27.56 -9.29 2.98
N GLN A 495 27.21 -8.04 2.64
CA GLN A 495 28.04 -6.87 2.97
C GLN A 495 28.17 -6.66 4.47
N THR A 496 27.11 -6.87 5.25
CA THR A 496 27.17 -6.82 6.72
C THR A 496 28.15 -7.87 7.25
N GLY A 497 28.09 -9.11 6.76
CA GLY A 497 29.05 -10.17 7.09
C GLY A 497 30.49 -9.80 6.70
N TYR A 498 30.68 -9.24 5.50
CA TYR A 498 31.98 -8.87 4.97
C TYR A 498 32.63 -7.69 5.70
N VAL A 499 31.96 -6.54 5.71
CA VAL A 499 32.48 -5.27 6.22
C VAL A 499 32.80 -5.38 7.71
N HIS A 500 31.85 -5.81 8.53
CA HIS A 500 32.06 -5.87 9.97
C HIS A 500 33.12 -6.91 10.37
N THR A 501 33.20 -8.05 9.67
CA THR A 501 34.28 -9.01 9.93
C THR A 501 35.64 -8.42 9.59
N LEU A 502 35.75 -7.71 8.47
CA LEU A 502 36.98 -7.04 8.06
C LEU A 502 37.39 -5.93 9.06
N ASP A 503 36.43 -5.12 9.50
CA ASP A 503 36.63 -4.07 10.51
C ASP A 503 37.13 -4.66 11.83
N PHE A 504 36.46 -5.70 12.37
CA PHE A 504 36.90 -6.36 13.61
C PHE A 504 38.25 -7.07 13.50
N MET A 505 38.62 -7.58 12.31
CA MET A 505 39.95 -8.16 12.09
C MET A 505 41.05 -7.10 12.06
N ASN A 506 40.77 -5.91 11.52
CA ASN A 506 41.75 -4.84 11.33
C ASN A 506 41.87 -3.94 12.57
N GLU A 507 40.75 -3.42 13.06
CA GLU A 507 40.69 -2.43 14.15
C GLU A 507 40.74 -3.09 15.54
N LYS A 508 40.30 -4.35 15.65
CA LYS A 508 40.19 -5.11 16.91
C LYS A 508 39.40 -4.39 18.02
N ASP A 509 38.54 -3.44 17.66
CA ASP A 509 37.68 -2.74 18.60
C ASP A 509 36.40 -3.54 18.86
N PHE A 510 36.34 -4.17 20.04
CA PHE A 510 35.16 -4.91 20.51
C PHE A 510 34.38 -4.12 21.57
N SER A 511 34.62 -2.81 21.68
CA SER A 511 33.96 -1.95 22.66
C SER A 511 32.45 -1.95 22.54
N PHE A 512 31.77 -1.90 23.69
CA PHE A 512 30.33 -1.70 23.74
C PHE A 512 29.89 -0.42 23.00
N ASN A 513 30.74 0.63 23.02
CA ASN A 513 30.45 1.88 22.32
C ASN A 513 30.35 1.70 20.80
N HIS A 514 31.22 0.87 20.21
CA HIS A 514 31.18 0.55 18.79
C HIS A 514 29.88 -0.20 18.44
N ALA A 515 29.53 -1.22 19.23
CA ALA A 515 28.30 -2.00 19.03
C ALA A 515 27.04 -1.14 19.20
N ALA A 516 26.97 -0.33 20.25
CA ALA A 516 25.84 0.55 20.53
C ALA A 516 25.65 1.61 19.44
N SER A 517 26.74 2.24 18.98
CA SER A 517 26.71 3.23 17.89
C SER A 517 26.19 2.63 16.59
N THR A 518 26.66 1.43 16.22
CA THR A 518 26.23 0.73 15.01
C THR A 518 24.75 0.33 15.07
N LEU A 519 24.31 -0.25 16.19
CA LEU A 519 22.91 -0.61 16.40
C LEU A 519 22.00 0.62 16.39
N LEU A 520 22.41 1.72 17.02
CA LEU A 520 21.65 2.98 17.01
C LEU A 520 21.49 3.49 15.59
N ARG A 521 22.57 3.51 14.80
CA ARG A 521 22.55 3.99 13.40
C ARG A 521 21.61 3.17 12.53
N LEU A 522 21.54 1.85 12.72
CA LEU A 522 20.66 0.96 11.95
C LEU A 522 19.18 1.12 12.32
N ASN A 523 18.89 1.46 13.59
CA ASN A 523 17.53 1.36 14.15
C ASN A 523 16.85 2.69 14.46
N ILE A 524 17.58 3.81 14.55
CA ILE A 524 17.01 5.08 14.99
C ILE A 524 15.77 5.50 14.19
N LEU A 525 15.81 5.41 12.85
CA LEU A 525 14.69 5.79 12.00
C LEU A 525 13.51 4.80 12.10
N PRO A 526 13.69 3.47 11.93
CA PRO A 526 12.62 2.49 12.13
C PRO A 526 11.96 2.54 13.51
N CYS A 527 12.74 2.73 14.58
CA CYS A 527 12.20 2.85 15.93
C CYS A 527 11.35 4.12 16.07
N LEU A 528 11.85 5.27 15.60
CA LEU A 528 11.07 6.52 15.63
C LEU A 528 9.80 6.41 14.77
N LEU A 529 9.88 5.80 13.59
CA LEU A 529 8.73 5.55 12.73
C LEU A 529 7.71 4.64 13.42
N ALA A 530 8.12 3.56 14.08
CA ALA A 530 7.21 2.68 14.81
C ALA A 530 6.35 3.46 15.84
N TYR A 531 6.95 4.41 16.56
CA TYR A 531 6.22 5.26 17.51
C TYR A 531 5.37 6.35 16.82
N PHE A 532 5.89 7.05 15.81
CA PHE A 532 5.13 8.09 15.10
C PHE A 532 3.94 7.50 14.33
N MET A 533 4.12 6.32 13.74
CA MET A 533 3.11 5.67 12.93
C MET A 533 2.16 4.79 13.74
N ASP A 534 2.46 4.49 15.00
CA ASP A 534 1.75 3.48 15.81
C ASP A 534 1.71 2.13 15.07
N THR A 535 2.90 1.63 14.73
CA THR A 535 3.09 0.35 14.06
C THR A 535 4.13 -0.50 14.76
N GLU A 536 4.07 -1.80 14.53
CA GLU A 536 5.08 -2.74 15.01
C GLU A 536 6.46 -2.43 14.38
N TYR A 537 7.52 -2.54 15.18
CA TYR A 537 8.90 -2.40 14.71
C TYR A 537 9.25 -3.42 13.60
N MET A 538 8.66 -4.62 13.67
CA MET A 538 8.85 -5.67 12.65
C MET A 538 8.25 -5.32 11.28
N ALA A 539 7.36 -4.33 11.20
CA ALA A 539 6.91 -3.81 9.90
C ALA A 539 8.09 -3.27 9.05
N TYR A 540 9.16 -2.83 9.71
CA TYR A 540 10.42 -2.39 9.10
C TYR A 540 11.49 -3.49 9.08
N HIS A 541 11.09 -4.75 8.85
CA HIS A 541 11.88 -5.99 9.03
C HIS A 541 13.34 -5.98 8.55
N PHE A 542 13.69 -5.19 7.55
CA PHE A 542 15.06 -5.13 7.04
C PHE A 542 16.07 -4.60 8.06
N SER A 543 15.70 -3.59 8.86
CA SER A 543 16.57 -3.05 9.92
C SER A 543 16.85 -4.02 11.07
N PRO A 544 15.84 -4.70 11.68
CA PRO A 544 16.10 -5.75 12.66
C PRO A 544 16.90 -6.91 12.08
N LEU A 545 16.68 -7.27 10.80
CA LEU A 545 17.44 -8.32 10.14
C LEU A 545 18.93 -7.99 10.07
N LEU A 546 19.29 -6.77 9.63
CA LEU A 546 20.69 -6.33 9.62
C LEU A 546 21.28 -6.24 11.03
N SER A 547 20.49 -5.80 12.00
CA SER A 547 20.91 -5.71 13.41
C SER A 547 21.20 -7.10 14.00
N PHE A 548 20.34 -8.08 13.70
CA PHE A 548 20.55 -9.48 14.07
C PHE A 548 21.85 -10.03 13.48
N TRP A 549 22.07 -9.86 12.18
CA TRP A 549 23.29 -10.35 11.53
C TRP A 549 24.55 -9.62 12.03
N PHE A 550 24.47 -8.32 12.28
CA PHE A 550 25.55 -7.58 12.93
C PHE A 550 25.89 -8.17 14.31
N LEU A 551 24.88 -8.47 15.15
CA LEU A 551 25.10 -9.07 16.46
C LEU A 551 25.70 -10.48 16.38
N VAL A 552 25.28 -11.29 15.41
CA VAL A 552 25.87 -12.62 15.15
C VAL A 552 27.34 -12.49 14.76
N VAL A 553 27.67 -11.56 13.86
CA VAL A 553 29.07 -11.29 13.46
C VAL A 553 29.89 -10.78 14.64
N TYR A 554 29.37 -9.79 15.37
CA TYR A 554 30.01 -9.23 16.57
C TYR A 554 30.28 -10.32 17.61
N ALA A 555 29.29 -11.14 17.95
CA ALA A 555 29.45 -12.23 18.92
C ALA A 555 30.49 -13.26 18.44
N THR A 556 30.44 -13.65 17.17
CA THR A 556 31.38 -14.62 16.59
C THR A 556 32.82 -14.11 16.65
N MET A 557 33.03 -12.81 16.40
CA MET A 557 34.36 -12.20 16.42
C MET A 557 34.85 -11.83 17.83
N ALA A 558 33.95 -11.46 18.75
CA ALA A 558 34.30 -11.00 20.10
C ALA A 558 34.64 -12.13 21.08
N ILE A 559 33.99 -13.30 20.96
CA ILE A 559 34.27 -14.46 21.83
C ILE A 559 35.71 -14.89 21.60
N ASP A 560 36.57 -14.83 22.61
CA ASP A 560 38.01 -15.18 22.50
C ASP A 560 38.69 -14.48 21.30
N SER A 561 38.75 -13.14 21.37
CA SER A 561 39.29 -12.29 20.32
C SER A 561 40.81 -12.38 20.15
N GLY A 562 41.53 -12.91 21.15
CA GLY A 562 42.99 -13.06 21.14
C GLY A 562 43.50 -14.00 20.03
N HIS A 563 42.76 -15.07 19.75
CA HIS A 563 43.12 -16.09 18.76
C HIS A 563 42.57 -15.80 17.36
N ASN A 564 41.95 -14.64 17.10
CA ASN A 564 41.42 -14.27 15.77
C ASN A 564 42.49 -14.11 14.68
N ASN A 565 43.78 -14.07 15.07
CA ASN A 565 44.90 -14.06 14.14
C ASN A 565 45.14 -15.44 13.51
N GLU A 566 44.78 -16.53 14.20
CA GLU A 566 44.96 -17.90 13.73
C GLU A 566 43.83 -18.29 12.77
N LEU A 567 44.18 -18.61 11.53
CA LEU A 567 43.22 -18.91 10.48
C LEU A 567 42.33 -20.11 10.82
N GLN A 568 42.92 -21.20 11.30
CA GLN A 568 42.17 -22.42 11.63
C GLN A 568 41.15 -22.17 12.74
N PHE A 569 41.56 -21.48 13.80
CA PHE A 569 40.67 -21.15 14.91
C PHE A 569 39.50 -20.26 14.47
N LEU A 570 39.78 -19.23 13.65
CA LEU A 570 38.74 -18.35 13.12
C LEU A 570 37.73 -19.10 12.23
N LEU A 571 38.18 -20.00 11.37
CA LEU A 571 37.29 -20.81 10.52
C LEU A 571 36.41 -21.75 11.35
N VAL A 572 36.97 -22.37 12.39
CA VAL A 572 36.20 -23.20 13.33
C VAL A 572 35.11 -22.37 14.01
N LYS A 573 35.42 -21.14 14.48
CA LYS A 573 34.41 -20.26 15.10
C LYS A 573 33.27 -19.91 14.15
N ILE A 574 33.58 -19.57 12.91
CA ILE A 574 32.57 -19.27 11.88
C ILE A 574 31.70 -20.50 11.64
N CYS A 575 32.30 -21.69 11.53
CA CYS A 575 31.57 -22.95 11.34
C CYS A 575 30.65 -23.28 12.53
N VAL A 576 31.16 -23.17 13.76
CA VAL A 576 30.38 -23.41 14.99
C VAL A 576 29.23 -22.41 15.11
N SER A 577 29.47 -21.12 14.84
CA SER A 577 28.42 -20.09 14.81
C SER A 577 27.34 -20.44 13.78
N CYS A 578 27.73 -20.82 12.56
CA CYS A 578 26.80 -21.23 11.51
C CYS A 578 25.96 -22.45 11.92
N MET A 579 26.57 -23.46 12.54
CA MET A 579 25.84 -24.62 13.06
C MET A 579 24.83 -24.25 14.13
N ILE A 580 25.23 -23.42 15.11
CA ILE A 580 24.34 -23.00 16.22
C ILE A 580 23.13 -22.24 15.66
N ILE A 581 23.36 -21.22 14.83
CA ILE A 581 22.27 -20.41 14.27
C ILE A 581 21.37 -21.26 13.34
N SER A 582 21.94 -22.16 12.55
CA SER A 582 21.17 -23.08 11.70
C SER A 582 20.27 -24.00 12.53
N ILE A 583 20.78 -24.59 13.62
CA ILE A 583 19.97 -25.44 14.52
C ILE A 583 18.84 -24.62 15.15
N VAL A 584 19.13 -23.41 15.63
CA VAL A 584 18.14 -22.54 16.27
C VAL A 584 17.00 -22.22 15.32
N PHE A 585 17.27 -21.82 14.07
CA PHE A 585 16.23 -21.35 13.15
C PHE A 585 15.57 -22.45 12.30
N LEU A 586 16.27 -23.56 12.02
CA LEU A 586 15.73 -24.67 11.20
C LEU A 586 15.11 -25.80 12.02
N ALA A 587 15.65 -26.09 13.21
CA ALA A 587 15.27 -27.28 13.98
C ALA A 587 14.48 -26.96 15.26
N THR A 588 14.54 -25.73 15.78
CA THR A 588 13.91 -25.38 17.06
C THR A 588 12.83 -24.30 16.92
N PRO A 589 11.78 -24.33 17.77
CA PRO A 589 10.78 -23.27 17.84
C PRO A 589 11.24 -22.09 18.73
N PHE A 590 12.54 -21.82 18.84
CA PHE A 590 13.11 -20.84 19.78
C PHE A 590 12.53 -19.43 19.59
N THR A 591 12.32 -19.00 18.35
CA THR A 591 11.69 -17.72 18.00
C THR A 591 10.27 -17.61 18.54
N SER A 592 9.49 -18.69 18.46
CA SER A 592 8.11 -18.72 18.95
C SER A 592 8.06 -18.60 20.48
N TRP A 593 8.94 -19.31 21.18
CA TRP A 593 9.04 -19.23 22.65
C TRP A 593 9.45 -17.84 23.14
N THR A 594 10.48 -17.25 22.54
CA THR A 594 10.96 -15.91 22.92
C THR A 594 9.92 -14.82 22.68
N PHE A 595 9.23 -14.87 21.53
CA PHE A 595 8.20 -13.89 21.21
C PHE A 595 6.94 -14.07 22.08
N TYR A 596 6.60 -15.30 22.46
CA TYR A 596 5.53 -15.56 23.42
C TYR A 596 5.84 -14.94 24.80
N ILE A 597 7.10 -15.03 25.26
CA ILE A 597 7.56 -14.38 26.50
C ILE A 597 7.47 -12.84 26.36
N PHE A 598 7.91 -12.27 25.24
CA PHE A 598 7.80 -10.82 25.02
C PHE A 598 6.35 -10.34 24.93
N GLN A 599 5.46 -11.14 24.36
CA GLN A 599 4.02 -10.86 24.38
C GLN A 599 3.47 -10.91 25.81
N GLY A 600 3.90 -11.87 26.63
CA GLY A 600 3.46 -11.98 28.03
C GLY A 600 3.95 -10.84 28.92
N ILE A 601 5.23 -10.45 28.80
CA ILE A 601 5.87 -9.46 29.68
C ILE A 601 5.66 -8.04 29.17
N PHE A 602 5.94 -7.79 27.90
CA PHE A 602 5.99 -6.46 27.30
C PHE A 602 4.78 -6.15 26.40
N LYS A 603 3.86 -7.11 26.22
CA LYS A 603 2.71 -7.01 25.29
C LYS A 603 3.11 -6.67 23.85
N ILE A 604 4.31 -7.09 23.45
CA ILE A 604 4.82 -6.90 22.10
C ILE A 604 4.16 -7.93 21.18
N GLN A 605 3.45 -7.46 20.14
CA GLN A 605 2.84 -8.29 19.12
C GLN A 605 3.82 -8.39 17.94
N TRP A 606 4.75 -9.34 17.96
CA TRP A 606 5.64 -9.60 16.82
C TRP A 606 5.32 -10.95 16.19
N SER A 607 5.29 -11.01 14.86
CA SER A 607 5.08 -12.27 14.14
C SER A 607 6.34 -13.13 14.13
N ALA A 608 6.33 -14.22 14.91
CA ALA A 608 7.45 -15.17 14.95
C ALA A 608 7.64 -15.89 13.61
N GLU A 609 6.56 -16.16 12.89
CA GLU A 609 6.59 -16.84 11.58
C GLU A 609 7.29 -15.97 10.52
N GLU A 610 6.94 -14.69 10.44
CA GLU A 610 7.56 -13.76 9.49
C GLU A 610 9.04 -13.52 9.81
N TRP A 611 9.37 -13.39 11.11
CA TRP A 611 10.74 -13.25 11.56
C TRP A 611 11.59 -14.47 11.23
N GLN A 612 11.10 -15.67 11.58
CA GLN A 612 11.81 -16.93 11.32
C GLN A 612 12.01 -17.14 9.81
N ARG A 613 10.99 -16.85 9.00
CA ARG A 613 11.10 -16.88 7.53
C ARG A 613 12.17 -15.92 7.02
N SER A 614 12.22 -14.69 7.54
CA SER A 614 13.17 -13.66 7.06
C SER A 614 14.61 -14.04 7.38
N VAL A 615 14.90 -14.52 8.60
CA VAL A 615 16.26 -14.97 8.96
C VAL A 615 16.66 -16.22 8.19
N THR A 616 15.73 -17.18 8.02
CA THR A 616 16.00 -18.44 7.31
C THR A 616 16.34 -18.21 5.83
N LEU A 617 15.73 -17.21 5.20
CA LEU A 617 15.98 -16.88 3.79
C LEU A 617 17.44 -16.47 3.53
N ASP A 618 18.04 -15.71 4.43
CA ASP A 618 19.40 -15.17 4.30
C ASP A 618 20.40 -15.88 5.25
N LEU A 619 20.12 -17.12 5.67
CA LEU A 619 20.86 -17.83 6.71
C LEU A 619 22.36 -17.98 6.39
N PHE A 620 22.70 -18.43 5.18
CA PHE A 620 24.09 -18.76 4.83
C PHE A 620 24.87 -17.57 4.28
N ILE A 621 24.19 -16.57 3.71
CA ILE A 621 24.86 -15.51 2.94
C ILE A 621 25.71 -14.60 3.83
N ALA A 622 25.31 -14.37 5.08
CA ALA A 622 26.10 -13.63 6.06
C ALA A 622 27.47 -14.30 6.30
N TYR A 623 27.48 -15.63 6.50
CA TYR A 623 28.70 -16.40 6.73
C TYR A 623 29.59 -16.44 5.48
N VAL A 624 29.01 -16.48 4.28
CA VAL A 624 29.78 -16.32 3.04
C VAL A 624 30.47 -14.94 3.00
N GLY A 625 29.80 -13.89 3.45
CA GLY A 625 30.42 -12.56 3.63
C GLY A 625 31.62 -12.59 4.58
N MET A 626 31.48 -13.25 5.75
CA MET A 626 32.58 -13.42 6.70
C MET A 626 33.76 -14.19 6.07
N LEU A 627 33.50 -15.29 5.37
CA LEU A 627 34.52 -16.08 4.69
C LEU A 627 35.22 -15.28 3.58
N ALA A 628 34.47 -14.47 2.83
CA ALA A 628 35.04 -13.58 1.81
C ALA A 628 35.99 -12.54 2.43
N ALA A 629 35.70 -12.04 3.63
CA ALA A 629 36.60 -11.14 4.37
C ALA A 629 37.88 -11.86 4.82
N VAL A 630 37.77 -13.08 5.33
CA VAL A 630 38.93 -13.91 5.71
C VAL A 630 39.81 -14.19 4.50
N ILE A 631 39.22 -14.61 3.37
CA ILE A 631 39.95 -14.86 2.11
C ILE A 631 40.65 -13.59 1.65
N GLY A 632 39.96 -12.44 1.64
CA GLY A 632 40.54 -11.15 1.25
C GLY A 632 41.76 -10.76 2.11
N ARG A 633 41.70 -11.00 3.43
CA ARG A 633 42.81 -10.78 4.36
C ARG A 633 44.00 -11.68 4.06
N GLU A 634 43.78 -12.97 3.88
CA GLU A 634 44.87 -13.93 3.66
C GLU A 634 45.52 -13.75 2.27
N MET A 635 44.73 -13.41 1.25
CA MET A 635 45.25 -13.03 -0.07
C MET A 635 46.16 -11.81 0.01
N LYS A 636 45.79 -10.80 0.82
CA LYS A 636 46.59 -9.60 1.05
C LYS A 636 47.88 -9.91 1.82
N LYS A 637 47.81 -10.77 2.85
CA LYS A 637 49.00 -11.20 3.62
C LYS A 637 49.98 -12.02 2.78
N GLY A 638 49.48 -12.88 1.91
CA GLY A 638 50.30 -13.75 1.07
C GLY A 638 50.81 -13.11 -0.22
N GLU A 639 50.57 -11.81 -0.44
CA GLU A 639 50.88 -11.07 -1.69
C GLU A 639 50.44 -11.84 -2.96
N VAL A 640 49.33 -12.56 -2.88
CA VAL A 640 48.90 -13.49 -3.93
C VAL A 640 48.30 -12.68 -5.09
N SER A 641 49.12 -12.38 -6.08
CA SER A 641 48.67 -11.74 -7.31
C SER A 641 47.88 -12.73 -8.19
N VAL A 642 46.57 -12.52 -8.29
CA VAL A 642 45.72 -13.32 -9.19
C VAL A 642 46.07 -12.97 -10.64
N ARG A 643 46.54 -13.96 -11.43
CA ARG A 643 46.90 -13.79 -12.85
C ARG A 643 45.74 -13.20 -13.67
N LEU A 644 46.05 -12.32 -14.62
CA LEU A 644 45.06 -11.66 -15.48
C LEU A 644 44.10 -12.66 -16.16
N GLY A 645 44.63 -13.76 -16.73
CA GLY A 645 43.81 -14.80 -17.36
C GLY A 645 42.80 -15.44 -16.42
N LEU A 646 43.19 -15.73 -15.18
CA LEU A 646 42.28 -16.29 -14.17
C LEU A 646 41.20 -15.28 -13.78
N ARG A 647 41.54 -13.98 -13.66
CA ARG A 647 40.54 -12.93 -13.39
C ARG A 647 39.52 -12.81 -14.53
N VAL A 648 39.96 -12.86 -15.79
CA VAL A 648 39.08 -12.83 -16.96
C VAL A 648 38.16 -14.06 -16.98
N CYS A 649 38.68 -15.26 -16.69
CA CYS A 649 37.84 -16.45 -16.55
C CYS A 649 36.81 -16.33 -15.42
N LEU A 650 37.19 -15.76 -14.26
CA LEU A 650 36.27 -15.52 -13.14
C LEU A 650 35.17 -14.51 -13.49
N VAL A 651 35.47 -13.51 -14.31
CA VAL A 651 34.51 -12.51 -14.80
C VAL A 651 33.48 -13.15 -15.72
N PHE A 652 33.92 -13.87 -16.75
CA PHE A 652 33.00 -14.57 -17.66
C PHE A 652 32.21 -15.65 -16.95
N GLY A 653 32.85 -16.41 -16.05
CA GLY A 653 32.18 -17.39 -15.19
C GLY A 653 31.14 -16.74 -14.27
N GLY A 654 31.46 -15.60 -13.67
CA GLY A 654 30.54 -14.82 -12.83
C GLY A 654 29.35 -14.29 -13.63
N LEU A 655 29.58 -13.72 -14.81
CA LEU A 655 28.51 -13.27 -15.71
C LEU A 655 27.61 -14.42 -16.14
N PHE A 656 28.20 -15.54 -16.57
CA PHE A 656 27.46 -16.74 -16.95
C PHE A 656 26.61 -17.27 -15.80
N SER A 657 27.18 -17.31 -14.58
CA SER A 657 26.48 -17.77 -13.38
C SER A 657 25.27 -16.89 -13.06
N ILE A 658 25.40 -15.56 -13.16
CA ILE A 658 24.29 -14.63 -12.94
C ILE A 658 23.21 -14.83 -14.01
N LEU A 659 23.57 -14.85 -15.29
CA LEU A 659 22.61 -15.00 -16.38
C LEU A 659 21.88 -16.35 -16.32
N HIS A 660 22.61 -17.42 -16.02
CA HIS A 660 22.01 -18.74 -15.85
C HIS A 660 21.07 -18.77 -14.65
N TYR A 661 21.46 -18.18 -13.51
CA TYR A 661 20.62 -18.08 -12.33
C TYR A 661 19.31 -17.34 -12.61
N LEU A 662 19.38 -16.18 -13.29
CA LEU A 662 18.20 -15.39 -13.64
C LEU A 662 17.28 -16.11 -14.64
N SER A 663 17.87 -16.84 -15.60
CA SER A 663 17.13 -17.67 -16.57
C SER A 663 16.46 -18.88 -15.91
N PHE A 664 17.12 -19.51 -14.95
CA PHE A 664 16.55 -20.64 -14.22
C PHE A 664 15.41 -20.20 -13.30
N THR A 665 15.61 -19.09 -12.58
CA THR A 665 14.62 -18.58 -11.61
C THR A 665 13.40 -17.94 -12.25
N SER A 666 13.47 -17.50 -13.50
CA SER A 666 12.31 -16.97 -14.23
C SER A 666 11.21 -18.02 -14.47
N ASN A 667 11.58 -19.31 -14.49
CA ASN A 667 10.66 -20.42 -14.73
C ASN A 667 10.11 -21.06 -13.45
N ILE A 668 10.51 -20.59 -12.27
CA ILE A 668 10.17 -21.20 -10.97
C ILE A 668 9.10 -20.37 -10.26
N THR A 669 8.15 -21.05 -9.61
CA THR A 669 7.15 -20.39 -8.77
C THR A 669 7.79 -19.78 -7.52
N GLU A 670 7.27 -18.65 -7.06
CA GLU A 670 7.83 -17.91 -5.91
C GLU A 670 7.98 -18.78 -4.65
N SER A 671 6.98 -19.62 -4.35
CA SER A 671 7.04 -20.54 -3.19
C SER A 671 8.19 -21.54 -3.29
N SER A 672 8.45 -22.09 -4.48
CA SER A 672 9.56 -23.01 -4.70
C SER A 672 10.90 -22.27 -4.64
N TYR A 673 10.98 -21.07 -5.21
CA TYR A 673 12.17 -20.23 -5.15
C TYR A 673 12.59 -19.92 -3.70
N MET A 674 11.63 -19.53 -2.85
CA MET A 674 11.91 -19.20 -1.44
C MET A 674 12.54 -20.36 -0.66
N LYS A 675 12.24 -21.62 -1.02
CA LYS A 675 12.85 -22.80 -0.38
C LYS A 675 14.30 -23.00 -0.79
N TRP A 676 14.63 -22.73 -2.04
CA TRP A 676 15.99 -22.92 -2.57
C TRP A 676 16.90 -21.71 -2.32
N HIS A 677 16.33 -20.51 -2.25
CA HIS A 677 17.03 -19.24 -2.13
C HIS A 677 18.18 -19.23 -1.11
N PRO A 678 18.03 -19.74 0.14
CA PRO A 678 19.11 -19.70 1.14
C PRO A 678 20.41 -20.36 0.66
N TYR A 679 20.29 -21.40 -0.17
CA TYR A 679 21.42 -22.22 -0.62
C TYR A 679 22.02 -21.70 -1.93
N VAL A 680 21.20 -21.14 -2.81
CA VAL A 680 21.62 -20.78 -4.18
C VAL A 680 21.92 -19.29 -4.37
N SER A 681 21.45 -18.41 -3.48
CA SER A 681 21.65 -16.95 -3.58
C SER A 681 23.13 -16.54 -3.55
N VAL A 682 23.98 -17.38 -2.97
CA VAL A 682 25.44 -17.23 -2.91
C VAL A 682 26.07 -17.10 -4.30
N ILE A 683 25.57 -17.87 -5.28
CA ILE A 683 26.14 -17.97 -6.63
C ILE A 683 26.13 -16.61 -7.36
N PRO A 684 24.97 -15.94 -7.55
CA PRO A 684 24.94 -14.64 -8.24
C PRO A 684 25.63 -13.53 -7.44
N ILE A 685 25.60 -13.56 -6.10
CA ILE A 685 26.26 -12.54 -5.26
C ILE A 685 27.78 -12.63 -5.39
N LEU A 686 28.36 -13.83 -5.26
CA LEU A 686 29.79 -14.03 -5.49
C LEU A 686 30.16 -13.75 -6.96
N GLY A 687 29.32 -14.15 -7.92
CA GLY A 687 29.50 -13.80 -9.33
C GLY A 687 29.59 -12.29 -9.54
N PHE A 688 28.74 -11.51 -8.87
CA PHE A 688 28.77 -10.05 -8.93
C PHE A 688 30.04 -9.46 -8.30
N VAL A 689 30.49 -10.01 -7.17
CA VAL A 689 31.76 -9.63 -6.53
C VAL A 689 32.95 -9.89 -7.47
N MET A 690 32.97 -11.02 -8.20
CA MET A 690 34.02 -11.31 -9.18
C MET A 690 34.02 -10.31 -10.34
N LEU A 691 32.85 -9.94 -10.87
CA LEU A 691 32.70 -8.88 -11.88
C LEU A 691 33.20 -7.52 -11.37
N ARG A 692 32.96 -7.22 -10.09
CA ARG A 692 33.40 -5.98 -9.43
C ARG A 692 34.84 -6.02 -8.92
N ASN A 693 35.62 -7.07 -9.18
CA ASN A 693 37.05 -7.15 -8.83
C ASN A 693 37.99 -7.24 -10.06
N ILE A 694 37.54 -6.76 -11.23
CA ILE A 694 38.35 -6.63 -12.46
C ILE A 694 39.56 -5.68 -12.25
N PRO A 695 40.77 -6.03 -12.72
CA PRO A 695 41.96 -5.20 -12.58
C PRO A 695 41.85 -3.86 -13.34
N TRP A 696 42.59 -2.87 -12.82
CA TRP A 696 42.65 -1.48 -13.28
C TRP A 696 42.81 -1.30 -14.80
N SER A 697 43.59 -2.16 -15.47
CA SER A 697 43.85 -2.07 -16.92
C SER A 697 42.66 -2.44 -17.83
N ALA A 698 41.62 -3.07 -17.29
CA ALA A 698 40.43 -3.48 -18.04
C ALA A 698 39.18 -2.63 -17.70
N ARG A 699 39.34 -1.57 -16.90
CA ARG A 699 38.23 -0.69 -16.43
C ARG A 699 38.11 0.65 -17.18
N ASN A 700 38.76 0.76 -18.33
CA ASN A 700 39.09 1.99 -19.07
C ASN A 700 40.11 2.86 -18.37
#